data_AF-A0A2E9BD73-F1
#
_entry.id   AF-A0A2E9BD73-F1
#
_cell.length_a   1.000
_cell.length_b   1.000
_cell.length_c   1.000
_cell.angle_alpha   90.00
_cell.angle_beta   90.00
_cell.angle_gamma   90.00
#
_symmetry.space_group_name_H-M   'P 1'
#
loop_
_entity.id
_entity.type
_entity.pdbx_description
1 polymer ?
#
loop_
_entity_poly.entity_id
_entity_poly.type
_entity_poly.pdbx_seq_one_letter_code
_entity_poly.pdbx_strand_id
1 'polypeptide(L)'
;MKSRLAIFLILLFGISLWLPFATAVEMPACILLNGGRCDGWDSSDDGTPNQQDWIEGVYEFNLIDTSTIEMEMTWALREFNRSLLGFDDDPNIAAALASMGFSEKDGAPADLIRNFFDERTGGPGTPTVKEKLILEVNDTIEDLLDSGFGTVNSIDSSYTNSITESGITTGCTDDPDTDSIYGGEGALSENAFDPPICFSVLANVSLSTSTFNLGGVDPLTLERVYKGMLAMGSEITSEFDLFSEPGHKSVFIINPPDFATIRGVDANGIQVVKSGPPSYMAAQWTIDHSNAPLGSQRIDQTVSIDIAHRNSTQTQSVVVGQDETGISLGVTLDMSDEDSVYIDILAGINHIDESTMNDWGISMVDVTENARIPWITSDGIRLAYHNDLVDLDNFTSNFPMDSVGDAIEESVSGVSDITMSDASWVSNSLNVGISEEPGGLNYSHPDCPETLPPGMNAYFCIEGQSAMNGEHPIYLRSTSSTFELRILDLIKEQVEDDTGFLDAIQESDFHDLLDSGLTIDTKFGQDLLQDMIPDGLPPSELKLEIILPAWMQTATGEQSFELIERTNAADQVEISIAKPGAYDPRHAIVDSNGNEICSADEADWSCVDLDVELDVSELNFNEWGPSIDLTASFKAKVDLYRIKIPDEILDELKTENTTVELEVIPSDLLRLGFEIGGRLAEPYTREIEIADGNTKVVEFTAEGFEELVDNYGKDLTKDLHKAADEISNQEKMIEIDLSKIRIITNLDNLGGIGTSMDDNTPITFEIEIPQFTFEAGVTNGWSGILDGDPTIGVTTELTTALTNPFLAAAEKFSNLFQIFGLQFLSMGGGGLTLDNNGETIRFETDPVDIELNEKTDSDLRGDVTFIMPDGIELQDFQTANGWEKVEYLDDGRQQITISMESLYSGEEIEFRVVVTWFYILSQIWIYPTIFLGLIVWRIRARRKKKRKIREAKAAEEFAKTSPTKGGLSDSDFASLSVGNDPTFAKTSDYDLYSDDMWNQ
;
A
#
# COMPACT_ATOMS: atom_id res chain seq x y z
N MET A 1 -38.15 -23.33 -119.85
CA MET A 1 -37.68 -23.78 -118.53
C MET A 1 -36.47 -24.74 -118.55
N LYS A 2 -36.28 -25.61 -119.56
CA LYS A 2 -35.15 -26.57 -119.58
C LYS A 2 -33.75 -26.00 -119.87
N SER A 3 -33.63 -24.85 -120.55
CA SER A 3 -32.32 -24.25 -120.89
C SER A 3 -31.65 -23.48 -119.74
N ARG A 4 -32.42 -22.96 -118.78
CA ARG A 4 -31.85 -22.21 -117.64
C ARG A 4 -31.30 -23.13 -116.54
N LEU A 5 -31.83 -24.34 -116.40
CA LEU A 5 -31.33 -25.33 -115.43
C LEU A 5 -29.95 -25.87 -115.85
N ALA A 6 -29.72 -26.08 -117.15
CA ALA A 6 -28.45 -26.57 -117.66
C ALA A 6 -27.32 -25.52 -117.52
N ILE A 7 -27.62 -24.24 -117.76
CA ILE A 7 -26.64 -23.16 -117.56
C ILE A 7 -26.34 -22.97 -116.08
N PHE A 8 -27.34 -23.09 -115.20
CA PHE A 8 -27.14 -23.00 -113.75
C PHE A 8 -26.33 -24.19 -113.19
N LEU A 9 -26.56 -25.42 -113.69
CA LEU A 9 -25.76 -26.60 -113.32
C LEU A 9 -24.32 -26.54 -113.84
N ILE A 10 -24.08 -25.98 -115.04
CA ILE A 10 -22.73 -25.76 -115.57
C ILE A 10 -22.02 -24.64 -114.81
N LEU A 11 -22.73 -23.60 -114.37
CA LEU A 11 -22.17 -22.57 -113.48
C LEU A 11 -21.86 -23.13 -112.09
N LEU A 12 -22.69 -24.02 -111.55
CA LEU A 12 -22.44 -24.69 -110.26
C LEU A 12 -21.23 -25.63 -110.33
N PHE A 13 -21.05 -26.38 -111.43
CA PHE A 13 -19.86 -27.20 -111.67
C PHE A 13 -18.61 -26.37 -112.06
N GLY A 14 -18.80 -25.18 -112.63
CA GLY A 14 -17.70 -24.26 -112.95
C GLY A 14 -17.17 -23.53 -111.70
N ILE A 15 -18.04 -23.24 -110.74
CA ILE A 15 -17.66 -22.65 -109.44
C ILE A 15 -16.86 -23.65 -108.59
N SER A 16 -17.14 -24.96 -108.68
CA SER A 16 -16.29 -25.98 -108.03
C SER A 16 -14.91 -26.18 -108.66
N LEU A 17 -14.63 -25.60 -109.84
CA LEU A 17 -13.33 -25.61 -110.50
C LEU A 17 -12.53 -24.31 -110.29
N TRP A 18 -13.15 -23.27 -109.72
CA TRP A 18 -12.56 -21.94 -109.50
C TRP A 18 -12.60 -21.49 -108.03
N LEU A 19 -13.17 -22.28 -107.13
CA LEU A 19 -12.81 -22.20 -105.72
C LEU A 19 -11.36 -22.68 -105.59
N PRO A 20 -10.47 -21.94 -104.91
CA PRO A 20 -9.24 -22.57 -104.45
C PRO A 20 -9.69 -23.74 -103.60
N PHE A 21 -9.39 -24.96 -104.04
CA PHE A 21 -9.17 -26.01 -103.06
C PHE A 21 -7.99 -25.47 -102.26
N ALA A 22 -8.27 -24.98 -101.04
CA ALA A 22 -7.25 -24.96 -100.01
C ALA A 22 -6.90 -26.43 -99.78
N THR A 23 -6.02 -26.96 -100.63
CA THR A 23 -5.19 -28.07 -100.22
C THR A 23 -4.35 -27.48 -99.10
N ALA A 24 -4.60 -27.90 -97.86
CA ALA A 24 -3.62 -27.70 -96.82
C ALA A 24 -2.27 -28.21 -97.37
N VAL A 25 -1.25 -27.38 -97.27
CA VAL A 25 0.07 -27.63 -97.86
C VAL A 25 0.97 -28.04 -96.72
N GLU A 26 1.23 -29.34 -96.60
CA GLU A 26 2.25 -29.93 -95.74
C GLU A 26 3.56 -29.14 -95.84
N MET A 27 4.23 -28.90 -94.70
CA MET A 27 5.44 -28.06 -94.64
C MET A 27 6.54 -28.62 -95.56
N PRO A 28 6.92 -27.94 -96.68
CA PRO A 28 7.89 -28.51 -97.59
C PRO A 28 9.27 -28.75 -96.98
N ALA A 29 9.65 -27.97 -95.95
CA ALA A 29 10.89 -28.16 -95.21
C ALA A 29 11.00 -29.57 -94.59
N CYS A 30 9.94 -30.08 -93.96
CA CYS A 30 9.98 -31.41 -93.33
C CYS A 30 10.17 -32.54 -94.35
N ILE A 31 9.45 -32.48 -95.47
CA ILE A 31 9.50 -33.49 -96.53
C ILE A 31 10.82 -33.43 -97.30
N LEU A 32 11.26 -32.23 -97.69
CA LEU A 32 12.40 -32.06 -98.60
C LEU A 32 13.75 -32.21 -97.90
N LEU A 33 13.83 -31.91 -96.60
CA LEU A 33 15.07 -31.91 -95.84
C LEU A 33 15.25 -33.17 -95.01
N ASN A 34 14.20 -33.68 -94.36
CA ASN A 34 14.30 -34.86 -93.49
C ASN A 34 13.36 -36.03 -93.85
N GLY A 35 12.48 -35.85 -94.84
CA GLY A 35 11.57 -36.90 -95.31
C GLY A 35 10.41 -37.23 -94.36
N GLY A 36 10.17 -36.43 -93.32
CA GLY A 36 9.01 -36.56 -92.43
C GLY A 36 7.83 -35.70 -92.86
N ARG A 37 6.81 -35.63 -91.99
CA ARG A 37 5.51 -35.01 -92.25
C ARG A 37 5.22 -33.95 -91.20
N CYS A 38 4.92 -32.73 -91.64
CA CYS A 38 4.55 -31.65 -90.75
C CYS A 38 3.35 -30.88 -91.30
N ASP A 39 2.53 -30.33 -90.42
CA ASP A 39 1.47 -29.39 -90.74
C ASP A 39 2.04 -28.13 -91.40
N GLY A 40 1.25 -27.51 -92.27
CA GLY A 40 1.58 -26.27 -92.93
C GLY A 40 1.81 -25.14 -91.93
N TRP A 41 2.84 -24.35 -92.18
CA TRP A 41 3.11 -23.14 -91.40
C TRP A 41 2.24 -21.99 -91.88
N ASP A 42 1.52 -21.34 -90.96
CA ASP A 42 0.83 -20.07 -91.18
C ASP A 42 1.20 -19.08 -90.06
N SER A 43 1.72 -17.91 -90.46
CA SER A 43 2.02 -16.79 -89.56
C SER A 43 0.81 -16.28 -88.76
N SER A 44 -0.43 -16.58 -89.16
CA SER A 44 -1.61 -16.18 -88.37
C SER A 44 -1.87 -17.03 -87.14
N ASP A 45 -1.30 -18.23 -87.10
CA ASP A 45 -1.49 -19.19 -86.00
C ASP A 45 -0.42 -19.03 -84.91
N ASP A 46 0.57 -18.17 -85.17
CA ASP A 46 1.62 -17.78 -84.24
C ASP A 46 1.08 -16.83 -83.14
N GLY A 47 1.19 -17.26 -81.89
CA GLY A 47 0.83 -16.49 -80.71
C GLY A 47 1.84 -15.40 -80.33
N THR A 48 3.05 -15.42 -80.90
CA THR A 48 4.17 -14.52 -80.60
C THR A 48 4.81 -13.94 -81.87
N PRO A 49 4.05 -13.23 -82.75
CA PRO A 49 4.48 -12.85 -84.11
C PRO A 49 5.65 -11.85 -84.21
N ASN A 50 6.25 -11.47 -83.09
CA ASN A 50 7.38 -10.56 -83.02
C ASN A 50 8.60 -11.16 -82.31
N GLN A 51 8.54 -12.41 -81.84
CA GLN A 51 9.60 -13.13 -81.15
C GLN A 51 9.76 -14.52 -81.75
N GLN A 52 10.97 -15.07 -81.64
CA GLN A 52 11.25 -16.42 -82.14
C GLN A 52 10.86 -17.53 -81.16
N ASP A 53 10.48 -17.15 -79.93
CA ASP A 53 10.14 -18.08 -78.87
C ASP A 53 8.66 -17.93 -78.53
N TRP A 54 7.96 -19.06 -78.43
CA TRP A 54 6.61 -19.15 -77.90
C TRP A 54 6.58 -20.25 -76.85
N ILE A 55 6.70 -19.84 -75.59
CA ILE A 55 6.78 -20.75 -74.45
C ILE A 55 5.76 -20.35 -73.39
N GLU A 56 4.96 -21.32 -72.96
CA GLU A 56 4.09 -21.20 -71.78
C GLU A 56 4.68 -22.03 -70.65
N GLY A 57 5.15 -21.37 -69.59
CA GLY A 57 5.86 -22.01 -68.49
C GLY A 57 5.12 -21.89 -67.16
N VAL A 58 5.09 -22.97 -66.39
CA VAL A 58 4.67 -22.99 -64.99
C VAL A 58 5.88 -23.35 -64.13
N TYR A 59 6.16 -22.52 -63.13
CA TYR A 59 7.28 -22.62 -62.21
C TYR A 59 6.71 -22.74 -60.79
N GLU A 60 6.87 -23.89 -60.16
CA GLU A 60 6.40 -24.17 -58.80
C GLU A 60 7.61 -24.32 -57.87
N PHE A 61 7.77 -23.36 -56.96
CA PHE A 61 8.79 -23.36 -55.92
C PHE A 61 8.20 -23.89 -54.62
N ASN A 62 8.80 -24.93 -54.08
CA ASN A 62 8.49 -25.49 -52.77
C ASN A 62 9.61 -25.13 -51.81
N LEU A 63 9.32 -24.21 -50.88
CA LEU A 63 10.23 -23.94 -49.78
C LEU A 63 10.17 -25.12 -48.81
N ILE A 64 11.27 -25.83 -48.64
CA ILE A 64 11.34 -27.00 -47.76
C ILE A 64 11.70 -26.57 -46.34
N ASP A 65 12.74 -25.76 -46.24
CA ASP A 65 13.26 -25.16 -45.02
C ASP A 65 13.94 -23.82 -45.36
N THR A 66 14.48 -23.14 -44.36
CA THR A 66 15.20 -21.86 -44.51
C THR A 66 16.49 -21.94 -45.33
N SER A 67 16.93 -23.13 -45.74
CA SER A 67 18.16 -23.37 -46.48
C SER A 67 17.95 -24.00 -47.86
N THR A 68 16.77 -24.56 -48.13
CA THR A 68 16.51 -25.40 -49.32
C THR A 68 15.19 -25.07 -49.99
N ILE A 69 15.25 -24.84 -51.31
CA ILE A 69 14.09 -24.77 -52.21
C ILE A 69 14.17 -25.91 -53.21
N GLU A 70 13.04 -26.58 -53.41
CA GLU A 70 12.82 -27.48 -54.54
C GLU A 70 11.98 -26.73 -55.59
N MET A 71 12.43 -26.71 -56.84
CA MET A 71 11.70 -26.10 -57.95
C MET A 71 11.27 -27.18 -58.93
N GLU A 72 9.98 -27.23 -59.23
CA GLU A 72 9.41 -27.99 -60.33
C GLU A 72 8.93 -27.02 -61.41
N MET A 73 9.39 -27.24 -62.64
CA MET A 73 9.01 -26.43 -63.77
C MET A 73 8.44 -27.31 -64.86
N THR A 74 7.43 -26.81 -65.56
CA THR A 74 6.92 -27.41 -66.79
C THR A 74 6.75 -26.35 -67.86
N TRP A 75 7.25 -26.60 -69.07
CA TRP A 75 7.06 -25.72 -70.23
C TRP A 75 6.25 -26.43 -71.31
N ALA A 76 5.42 -25.66 -72.02
CA ALA A 76 4.88 -25.98 -73.32
C ALA A 76 5.52 -25.09 -74.37
N LEU A 77 6.38 -25.68 -75.18
CA LEU A 77 7.11 -25.03 -76.26
C LEU A 77 6.36 -25.23 -77.58
N ARG A 78 5.95 -24.11 -78.16
CA ARG A 78 5.21 -24.04 -79.44
C ARG A 78 6.09 -23.54 -80.56
N GLU A 79 7.03 -22.66 -80.24
CA GLU A 79 8.04 -22.13 -81.14
C GLU A 79 9.33 -21.85 -80.36
N PHE A 80 10.49 -22.04 -81.00
CA PHE A 80 11.79 -21.78 -80.36
C PHE A 80 12.85 -21.25 -81.33
N ASN A 81 13.82 -20.53 -80.78
CA ASN A 81 14.90 -19.88 -81.51
C ASN A 81 15.67 -20.83 -82.44
N ARG A 82 15.62 -20.54 -83.76
CA ARG A 82 16.23 -21.36 -84.82
C ARG A 82 17.74 -21.40 -84.75
N SER A 83 18.37 -20.29 -84.35
CA SER A 83 19.82 -20.21 -84.21
C SER A 83 20.28 -21.08 -83.03
N LEU A 84 19.57 -21.07 -81.91
CA LEU A 84 19.87 -21.94 -80.76
C LEU A 84 19.69 -23.43 -81.11
N LEU A 85 18.80 -23.80 -82.03
CA LEU A 85 18.70 -25.18 -82.52
C LEU A 85 19.72 -25.54 -83.62
N GLY A 86 20.48 -24.56 -84.13
CA GLY A 86 21.44 -24.73 -85.22
C GLY A 86 20.80 -24.85 -86.60
N PHE A 87 19.52 -24.47 -86.76
CA PHE A 87 18.82 -24.47 -88.05
C PHE A 87 19.31 -23.36 -88.99
N ASP A 88 19.81 -22.26 -88.43
CA ASP A 88 20.42 -21.17 -89.22
C ASP A 88 21.86 -21.48 -89.63
N ASP A 89 22.51 -22.43 -88.94
CA ASP A 89 23.89 -22.85 -89.23
C ASP A 89 23.98 -23.77 -90.46
N ASP A 90 22.91 -24.50 -90.80
CA ASP A 90 22.81 -25.30 -92.03
C ASP A 90 22.23 -24.46 -93.18
N PRO A 91 23.02 -24.14 -94.22
CA PRO A 91 22.55 -23.32 -95.34
C PRO A 91 21.37 -23.91 -96.11
N ASN A 92 21.17 -25.24 -96.08
CA ASN A 92 20.05 -25.88 -96.76
C ASN A 92 18.74 -25.72 -95.97
N ILE A 93 18.82 -25.84 -94.64
CA ILE A 93 17.67 -25.63 -93.75
C ILE A 93 17.28 -24.15 -93.79
N ALA A 94 18.23 -23.24 -93.59
CA ALA A 94 17.99 -21.79 -93.64
C ALA A 94 17.39 -21.33 -94.97
N ALA A 95 17.90 -21.83 -96.11
CA ALA A 95 17.36 -21.47 -97.43
C ALA A 95 15.95 -22.03 -97.67
N ALA A 96 15.62 -23.21 -97.14
CA ALA A 96 14.29 -23.79 -97.24
C ALA A 96 13.27 -22.98 -96.41
N LEU A 97 13.61 -22.66 -95.16
CA LEU A 97 12.75 -21.85 -94.28
C LEU A 97 12.50 -20.45 -94.87
N ALA A 98 13.55 -19.79 -95.39
CA ALA A 98 13.40 -18.50 -96.06
C ALA A 98 12.50 -18.56 -97.31
N SER A 99 12.55 -19.67 -98.06
CA SER A 99 11.68 -19.87 -99.23
C SER A 99 10.20 -20.06 -98.87
N MET A 100 9.94 -20.42 -97.61
CA MET A 100 8.61 -20.66 -97.05
C MET A 100 7.98 -19.43 -96.39
N GLY A 101 8.70 -18.32 -96.30
CA GLY A 101 8.19 -17.07 -95.75
C GLY A 101 8.59 -16.79 -94.30
N PHE A 102 9.41 -17.64 -93.69
CA PHE A 102 10.01 -17.36 -92.38
C PHE A 102 10.93 -16.13 -92.49
N SER A 103 10.63 -15.11 -91.68
CA SER A 103 11.40 -13.90 -91.48
C SER A 103 12.40 -14.07 -90.32
N GLU A 104 13.18 -13.04 -90.00
CA GLU A 104 14.08 -13.04 -88.83
C GLU A 104 13.33 -13.04 -87.49
N LYS A 105 12.00 -12.85 -87.50
CA LYS A 105 11.18 -12.84 -86.28
C LYS A 105 10.57 -14.19 -85.95
N ASP A 106 10.43 -15.05 -86.94
CA ASP A 106 9.80 -16.36 -86.78
C ASP A 106 10.86 -17.35 -86.28
N GLY A 107 10.48 -18.17 -85.30
CA GLY A 107 11.27 -19.28 -84.78
C GLY A 107 11.02 -20.59 -85.52
N ALA A 108 11.41 -21.69 -84.90
CA ALA A 108 11.09 -23.03 -85.37
C ALA A 108 9.80 -23.49 -84.69
N PRO A 109 8.71 -23.76 -85.44
CA PRO A 109 7.48 -24.28 -84.84
C PRO A 109 7.71 -25.71 -84.31
N ALA A 110 6.95 -26.10 -83.29
CA ALA A 110 7.13 -27.36 -82.57
C ALA A 110 7.15 -28.59 -83.50
N ASP A 111 6.34 -28.59 -84.56
CA ASP A 111 6.28 -29.66 -85.57
C ASP A 111 7.58 -29.81 -86.36
N LEU A 112 8.17 -28.67 -86.75
CA LEU A 112 9.48 -28.65 -87.39
C LEU A 112 10.55 -29.15 -86.42
N ILE A 113 10.51 -28.75 -85.15
CA ILE A 113 11.50 -29.17 -84.16
C ILE A 113 11.44 -30.70 -83.95
N ARG A 114 10.24 -31.27 -83.75
CA ARG A 114 10.04 -32.72 -83.58
C ARG A 114 10.57 -33.52 -84.77
N ASN A 115 10.26 -33.08 -85.99
CA ASN A 115 10.72 -33.73 -87.21
C ASN A 115 12.25 -33.80 -87.31
N PHE A 116 12.99 -32.91 -86.63
CA PHE A 116 14.45 -32.89 -86.61
C PHE A 116 15.07 -33.42 -85.31
N PHE A 117 14.30 -34.00 -84.38
CA PHE A 117 14.79 -34.44 -83.06
C PHE A 117 16.01 -35.37 -83.09
N ASP A 118 16.06 -36.32 -84.04
CA ASP A 118 17.15 -37.28 -84.19
C ASP A 118 18.32 -36.75 -85.03
N GLU A 119 18.17 -35.57 -85.63
CA GLU A 119 19.16 -34.97 -86.51
C GLU A 119 20.23 -34.18 -85.75
N ARG A 120 21.41 -34.08 -86.36
CA ARG A 120 22.55 -33.34 -85.82
C ARG A 120 22.87 -32.15 -86.71
N THR A 121 22.25 -31.02 -86.42
CA THR A 121 22.39 -29.76 -87.16
C THR A 121 23.81 -29.19 -87.09
N GLY A 122 24.55 -29.43 -85.99
CA GLY A 122 25.95 -29.03 -85.82
C GLY A 122 26.99 -29.96 -86.46
N GLY A 123 26.57 -31.06 -87.12
CA GLY A 123 27.44 -32.03 -87.78
C GLY A 123 27.85 -33.24 -86.91
N PRO A 124 28.76 -34.11 -87.40
CA PRO A 124 29.11 -35.34 -86.71
C PRO A 124 29.79 -35.11 -85.36
N GLY A 125 29.20 -35.65 -84.28
CA GLY A 125 29.73 -35.56 -82.92
C GLY A 125 29.12 -34.44 -82.07
N THR A 126 28.17 -33.66 -82.61
CA THR A 126 27.34 -32.73 -81.82
C THR A 126 26.10 -33.43 -81.25
N PRO A 127 25.46 -32.85 -80.22
CA PRO A 127 24.16 -33.31 -79.73
C PRO A 127 23.12 -33.34 -80.86
N THR A 128 22.10 -34.20 -80.74
CA THR A 128 20.92 -34.11 -81.61
C THR A 128 20.07 -32.87 -81.26
N VAL A 129 19.14 -32.48 -82.11
CA VAL A 129 18.21 -31.36 -81.78
C VAL A 129 17.44 -31.63 -80.49
N LYS A 130 17.05 -32.89 -80.24
CA LYS A 130 16.41 -33.32 -78.99
C LYS A 130 17.31 -33.11 -77.77
N GLU A 131 18.58 -33.51 -77.85
CA GLU A 131 19.55 -33.29 -76.76
C GLU A 131 19.89 -31.81 -76.58
N LYS A 132 20.02 -31.05 -77.68
CA LYS A 132 20.33 -29.62 -77.67
C LYS A 132 19.21 -28.82 -76.99
N LEU A 133 17.96 -29.14 -77.26
CA LEU A 133 16.82 -28.46 -76.64
C LEU A 133 16.81 -28.63 -75.11
N ILE A 134 17.11 -29.83 -74.58
CA ILE A 134 17.24 -30.03 -73.12
C ILE A 134 18.40 -29.22 -72.54
N LEU A 135 19.52 -29.12 -73.25
CA LEU A 135 20.68 -28.34 -72.77
C LEU A 135 20.35 -26.85 -72.67
N GLU A 136 19.72 -26.27 -73.69
CA GLU A 136 19.32 -24.85 -73.68
C GLU A 136 18.30 -24.56 -72.55
N VAL A 137 17.40 -25.52 -72.28
CA VAL A 137 16.48 -25.42 -71.14
C VAL A 137 17.26 -25.42 -69.83
N ASN A 138 18.16 -26.37 -69.62
CA ASN A 138 18.97 -26.45 -68.41
C ASN A 138 19.78 -25.17 -68.19
N ASP A 139 20.44 -24.66 -69.21
CA ASP A 139 21.24 -23.43 -69.14
C ASP A 139 20.36 -22.23 -68.77
N THR A 140 19.17 -22.11 -69.38
CA THR A 140 18.20 -21.06 -69.04
C THR A 140 17.71 -21.15 -67.58
N ILE A 141 17.59 -22.37 -67.04
CA ILE A 141 17.12 -22.61 -65.67
C ILE A 141 18.23 -22.44 -64.65
N GLU A 142 19.46 -22.82 -64.98
CA GLU A 142 20.62 -22.57 -64.13
C GLU A 142 20.83 -21.06 -63.98
N ASP A 143 20.77 -20.31 -65.08
CA ASP A 143 20.77 -18.84 -65.07
C ASP A 143 19.58 -18.26 -64.28
N LEU A 144 18.40 -18.90 -64.35
CA LEU A 144 17.21 -18.50 -63.58
C LEU A 144 17.46 -18.55 -62.09
N LEU A 145 17.95 -19.70 -61.61
CA LEU A 145 18.06 -19.99 -60.20
C LEU A 145 19.24 -19.26 -59.55
N ASP A 146 20.37 -19.16 -60.26
CA ASP A 146 21.57 -18.47 -59.80
C ASP A 146 21.35 -16.94 -59.67
N SER A 147 20.45 -16.37 -60.46
CA SER A 147 20.18 -14.92 -60.44
C SER A 147 19.12 -14.50 -59.41
N GLY A 148 18.17 -15.37 -59.05
CA GLY A 148 17.00 -14.98 -58.25
C GLY A 148 16.75 -15.73 -56.93
N PHE A 149 17.33 -16.92 -56.72
CA PHE A 149 16.95 -17.77 -55.58
C PHE A 149 18.14 -18.30 -54.78
N GLY A 150 19.25 -18.68 -55.41
CA GLY A 150 20.40 -19.22 -54.70
C GLY A 150 21.28 -20.12 -55.57
N THR A 151 22.12 -20.95 -54.97
CA THR A 151 23.03 -21.82 -55.72
C THR A 151 22.35 -23.12 -56.11
N VAL A 152 22.39 -23.47 -57.40
CA VAL A 152 21.83 -24.74 -57.92
C VAL A 152 22.71 -25.93 -57.53
N ASN A 153 22.13 -26.90 -56.82
CA ASN A 153 22.82 -28.12 -56.41
C ASN A 153 22.66 -29.26 -57.43
N SER A 154 21.50 -29.35 -58.07
CA SER A 154 21.19 -30.37 -59.07
C SER A 154 20.06 -29.91 -59.97
N ILE A 155 20.12 -30.27 -61.25
CA ILE A 155 19.05 -30.06 -62.23
C ILE A 155 18.83 -31.37 -63.01
N ASP A 156 17.57 -31.79 -63.14
CA ASP A 156 17.16 -32.95 -63.95
C ASP A 156 15.98 -32.58 -64.84
N SER A 157 16.10 -32.86 -66.14
CA SER A 157 15.17 -32.40 -67.17
C SER A 157 14.74 -33.55 -68.06
N SER A 158 13.44 -33.64 -68.32
CA SER A 158 12.84 -34.73 -69.11
C SER A 158 11.63 -34.26 -69.91
N TYR A 159 11.32 -34.95 -71.01
CA TYR A 159 10.10 -34.68 -71.79
C TYR A 159 8.86 -35.22 -71.08
N THR A 160 7.76 -34.48 -71.17
CA THR A 160 6.45 -34.87 -70.60
C THR A 160 5.34 -34.77 -71.64
N ASN A 161 4.28 -35.55 -71.44
CA ASN A 161 3.17 -35.66 -72.40
C ASN A 161 2.04 -34.65 -72.14
N SER A 162 2.15 -33.84 -71.09
CA SER A 162 1.15 -32.80 -70.79
C SER A 162 1.68 -31.77 -69.79
N ILE A 163 1.19 -30.55 -69.90
CA ILE A 163 1.31 -29.49 -68.89
C ILE A 163 -0.08 -29.14 -68.34
N THR A 164 -0.18 -28.74 -67.08
CA THR A 164 -1.43 -28.21 -66.51
C THR A 164 -1.21 -26.79 -66.03
N GLU A 165 -1.84 -25.82 -66.70
CA GLU A 165 -1.84 -24.41 -66.30
C GLU A 165 -3.25 -24.03 -65.83
N SER A 166 -3.37 -23.51 -64.60
CA SER A 166 -4.66 -23.02 -64.05
C SER A 166 -5.83 -24.02 -64.16
N GLY A 167 -5.54 -25.32 -64.07
CA GLY A 167 -6.52 -26.41 -64.16
C GLY A 167 -6.88 -26.85 -65.58
N ILE A 168 -6.25 -26.28 -66.61
CA ILE A 168 -6.37 -26.69 -68.01
C ILE A 168 -5.16 -27.55 -68.35
N THR A 169 -5.40 -28.80 -68.73
CA THR A 169 -4.33 -29.71 -69.16
C THR A 169 -4.16 -29.63 -70.68
N THR A 170 -3.00 -29.15 -71.13
CA THR A 170 -2.59 -29.15 -72.54
C THR A 170 -1.83 -30.45 -72.81
N GLY A 171 -2.29 -31.21 -73.80
CA GLY A 171 -1.59 -32.42 -74.26
C GLY A 171 -0.40 -32.05 -75.13
N CYS A 172 0.70 -32.76 -74.95
CA CYS A 172 1.96 -32.55 -75.65
C CYS A 172 2.40 -33.86 -76.32
N THR A 173 3.22 -33.74 -77.36
CA THR A 173 3.82 -34.90 -78.02
C THR A 173 5.28 -34.64 -78.30
N ASP A 174 6.11 -35.66 -78.12
CA ASP A 174 7.49 -35.70 -78.59
C ASP A 174 7.66 -36.68 -79.78
N ASP A 175 6.54 -37.23 -80.29
CA ASP A 175 6.51 -38.21 -81.37
C ASP A 175 6.19 -37.53 -82.73
N PRO A 176 7.14 -37.53 -83.68
CA PRO A 176 6.99 -36.91 -85.01
C PRO A 176 6.04 -37.65 -85.98
N ASP A 177 5.49 -38.82 -85.60
CA ASP A 177 4.53 -39.56 -86.43
C ASP A 177 3.06 -39.23 -86.09
N THR A 178 2.79 -38.54 -84.98
CA THR A 178 1.45 -38.31 -84.43
C THR A 178 1.08 -36.85 -84.25
N ASP A 179 1.99 -35.95 -84.61
CA ASP A 179 1.94 -34.51 -84.40
C ASP A 179 1.24 -33.73 -85.52
N SER A 180 1.26 -34.25 -86.75
CA SER A 180 0.61 -33.62 -87.92
C SER A 180 -0.63 -34.38 -88.41
N ILE A 181 -1.56 -33.69 -89.10
CA ILE A 181 -2.73 -34.34 -89.74
C ILE A 181 -2.34 -35.18 -90.96
N TYR A 182 -1.10 -34.99 -91.44
CA TYR A 182 -0.50 -35.75 -92.53
C TYR A 182 0.22 -37.00 -92.03
N GLY A 183 0.59 -37.04 -90.75
CA GLY A 183 1.10 -38.18 -90.00
C GLY A 183 0.06 -39.30 -89.82
N GLY A 184 0.35 -40.29 -88.98
CA GLY A 184 -0.63 -41.34 -88.62
C GLY A 184 -1.87 -40.77 -87.92
N GLU A 185 -2.87 -41.61 -87.59
CA GLU A 185 -4.08 -41.17 -86.85
C GLU A 185 -3.70 -40.56 -85.48
N GLY A 186 -3.51 -39.22 -85.41
CA GLY A 186 -2.98 -38.52 -84.23
C GLY A 186 -3.47 -37.07 -84.07
N ALA A 187 -3.12 -36.16 -84.99
CA ALA A 187 -3.45 -34.74 -84.84
C ALA A 187 -4.90 -34.38 -85.23
N LEU A 188 -5.49 -33.41 -84.53
CA LEU A 188 -6.91 -33.00 -84.70
C LEU A 188 -7.10 -31.74 -85.55
N SER A 189 -6.03 -30.99 -85.82
CA SER A 189 -6.04 -29.70 -86.54
C SER A 189 -4.72 -29.53 -87.30
N GLU A 190 -4.79 -28.93 -88.49
CA GLU A 190 -3.62 -28.45 -89.24
C GLU A 190 -3.03 -27.22 -88.53
N ASN A 191 -2.01 -27.40 -87.69
CA ASN A 191 -1.32 -26.29 -87.03
C ASN A 191 0.12 -26.67 -86.65
N ALA A 192 1.12 -26.06 -87.28
CA ALA A 192 2.53 -26.34 -86.99
C ALA A 192 2.98 -26.05 -85.53
N PHE A 193 2.20 -25.28 -84.77
CA PHE A 193 2.49 -24.94 -83.37
C PHE A 193 1.82 -25.89 -82.34
N ASP A 194 0.93 -26.79 -82.79
CA ASP A 194 0.17 -27.71 -81.96
C ASP A 194 0.30 -29.17 -82.45
N PRO A 195 0.48 -30.17 -81.58
CA PRO A 195 0.63 -30.06 -80.13
C PRO A 195 1.98 -29.43 -79.76
N PRO A 196 2.12 -28.76 -78.61
CA PRO A 196 3.42 -28.30 -78.13
C PRO A 196 4.35 -29.46 -77.75
N ILE A 197 5.65 -29.18 -77.69
CA ILE A 197 6.65 -30.04 -77.04
C ILE A 197 6.69 -29.64 -75.57
N CYS A 198 6.56 -30.60 -74.64
CA CYS A 198 6.61 -30.28 -73.21
C CYS A 198 7.76 -31.00 -72.50
N PHE A 199 8.29 -30.32 -71.50
CA PHE A 199 9.31 -30.87 -70.62
C PHE A 199 9.05 -30.44 -69.17
N SER A 200 9.59 -31.23 -68.27
CA SER A 200 9.58 -31.01 -66.83
C SER A 200 11.02 -30.95 -66.34
N VAL A 201 11.31 -29.95 -65.51
CA VAL A 201 12.60 -29.72 -64.88
C VAL A 201 12.41 -29.77 -63.37
N LEU A 202 13.24 -30.56 -62.68
CA LEU A 202 13.33 -30.60 -61.23
C LEU A 202 14.70 -30.07 -60.81
N ALA A 203 14.72 -29.05 -59.96
CA ALA A 203 15.95 -28.46 -59.45
C ALA A 203 15.93 -28.32 -57.93
N ASN A 204 17.09 -28.51 -57.31
CA ASN A 204 17.30 -28.26 -55.87
C ASN A 204 18.26 -27.09 -55.70
N VAL A 205 17.85 -26.09 -54.90
CA VAL A 205 18.56 -24.83 -54.72
C VAL A 205 18.83 -24.58 -53.25
N SER A 206 20.06 -24.17 -52.94
CA SER A 206 20.41 -23.71 -51.58
C SER A 206 20.21 -22.21 -51.44
N LEU A 207 19.44 -21.81 -50.43
CA LEU A 207 19.16 -20.43 -50.07
C LEU A 207 20.27 -19.81 -49.23
N SER A 208 20.39 -18.48 -49.31
CA SER A 208 21.20 -17.68 -48.38
C SER A 208 20.44 -17.44 -47.08
N THR A 209 21.17 -17.32 -45.96
CA THR A 209 20.58 -16.95 -44.65
C THR A 209 19.92 -15.57 -44.66
N SER A 210 20.33 -14.68 -45.56
CA SER A 210 19.76 -13.34 -45.74
C SER A 210 18.37 -13.32 -46.39
N THR A 211 17.93 -14.41 -47.04
CA THR A 211 16.63 -14.48 -47.75
C THR A 211 15.45 -14.27 -46.80
N PHE A 212 15.61 -14.60 -45.51
CA PHE A 212 14.57 -14.49 -44.49
C PHE A 212 14.83 -13.40 -43.46
N ASN A 213 15.65 -12.39 -43.79
CA ASN A 213 15.90 -11.23 -42.92
C ASN A 213 16.61 -11.57 -41.58
N LEU A 214 17.37 -12.67 -41.56
CA LEU A 214 18.06 -13.25 -40.40
C LEU A 214 19.53 -13.60 -40.73
N GLY A 215 20.21 -12.74 -41.48
CA GLY A 215 21.57 -12.96 -41.98
C GLY A 215 22.64 -13.10 -40.89
N GLY A 216 22.38 -12.58 -39.68
CA GLY A 216 23.26 -12.69 -38.51
C GLY A 216 23.20 -14.03 -37.75
N VAL A 217 22.19 -14.88 -37.99
CA VAL A 217 21.96 -16.12 -37.24
C VAL A 217 22.86 -17.25 -37.74
N ASP A 218 23.30 -18.14 -36.83
CA ASP A 218 24.01 -19.36 -37.20
C ASP A 218 23.12 -20.22 -38.14
N PRO A 219 23.61 -20.62 -39.34
CA PRO A 219 22.87 -21.49 -40.26
C PRO A 219 22.36 -22.78 -39.61
N LEU A 220 23.00 -23.28 -38.56
CA LEU A 220 22.59 -24.49 -37.84
C LEU A 220 21.34 -24.29 -36.96
N THR A 221 21.05 -23.06 -36.53
CA THR A 221 19.89 -22.72 -35.70
C THR A 221 18.85 -21.86 -36.42
N LEU A 222 19.17 -21.33 -37.61
CA LEU A 222 18.30 -20.48 -38.42
C LEU A 222 16.88 -21.03 -38.59
N GLU A 223 16.74 -22.31 -38.95
CA GLU A 223 15.43 -22.94 -39.12
C GLU A 223 14.59 -22.90 -37.84
N ARG A 224 15.25 -23.14 -36.69
CA ARG A 224 14.59 -23.14 -35.38
C ARG A 224 14.21 -21.73 -34.94
N VAL A 225 15.07 -20.75 -35.21
CA VAL A 225 14.79 -19.32 -34.96
C VAL A 225 13.61 -18.86 -35.79
N TYR A 226 13.62 -19.14 -37.10
CA TYR A 226 12.55 -18.77 -38.02
C TYR A 226 11.20 -19.39 -37.61
N LYS A 227 11.18 -20.69 -37.29
CA LYS A 227 9.99 -21.36 -36.74
C LYS A 227 9.49 -20.71 -35.45
N GLY A 228 10.40 -20.41 -34.52
CA GLY A 228 10.05 -19.75 -33.25
C GLY A 228 9.46 -18.36 -33.46
N MET A 229 10.04 -17.55 -34.35
CA MET A 229 9.48 -16.21 -34.67
C MET A 229 8.07 -16.29 -35.24
N LEU A 230 7.84 -17.19 -36.20
CA LEU A 230 6.51 -17.39 -36.77
C LEU A 230 5.52 -17.92 -35.72
N ALA A 231 5.93 -18.89 -34.88
CA ALA A 231 5.10 -19.45 -33.82
C ALA A 231 4.74 -18.41 -32.73
N MET A 232 5.62 -17.43 -32.48
CA MET A 232 5.33 -16.28 -31.63
C MET A 232 4.25 -15.34 -32.21
N GLY A 233 3.93 -15.49 -33.50
CA GLY A 233 2.94 -14.66 -34.20
C GLY A 233 3.54 -13.63 -35.14
N SER A 234 4.85 -13.68 -35.40
CA SER A 234 5.50 -12.77 -36.35
C SER A 234 5.11 -13.09 -37.80
N GLU A 235 5.04 -12.06 -38.63
CA GLU A 235 4.90 -12.16 -40.09
C GLU A 235 6.23 -11.70 -40.70
N ILE A 236 6.90 -12.55 -41.48
CA ILE A 236 8.19 -12.21 -42.09
C ILE A 236 7.99 -12.01 -43.59
N THR A 237 8.41 -10.86 -44.09
CA THR A 237 8.37 -10.53 -45.51
C THR A 237 9.64 -11.05 -46.19
N SER A 238 9.47 -11.82 -47.26
CA SER A 238 10.56 -12.32 -48.10
C SER A 238 10.39 -11.84 -49.52
N GLU A 239 11.50 -11.43 -50.15
CA GLU A 239 11.54 -10.93 -51.52
C GLU A 239 12.13 -11.98 -52.47
N PHE A 240 11.54 -12.09 -53.66
CA PHE A 240 11.98 -13.01 -54.71
C PHE A 240 12.02 -12.28 -56.06
N ASP A 241 13.01 -12.61 -56.89
CA ASP A 241 13.10 -12.07 -58.25
C ASP A 241 12.48 -13.06 -59.24
N LEU A 242 11.39 -12.63 -59.89
CA LEU A 242 10.70 -13.36 -60.95
C LEU A 242 11.03 -12.75 -62.31
N PHE A 243 10.87 -13.52 -63.39
CA PHE A 243 11.08 -12.97 -64.73
C PHE A 243 10.26 -13.62 -65.83
N SER A 244 10.27 -13.02 -67.02
CA SER A 244 9.79 -13.66 -68.24
C SER A 244 10.56 -13.17 -69.46
N GLU A 245 11.13 -14.11 -70.21
CA GLU A 245 11.82 -13.82 -71.48
C GLU A 245 10.85 -13.31 -72.55
N PRO A 246 11.30 -12.53 -73.55
CA PRO A 246 10.46 -12.14 -74.68
C PRO A 246 9.86 -13.37 -75.38
N GLY A 247 8.54 -13.40 -75.57
CA GLY A 247 7.84 -14.55 -76.17
C GLY A 247 7.37 -15.59 -75.15
N HIS A 248 7.71 -15.42 -73.86
CA HIS A 248 7.29 -16.33 -72.80
C HIS A 248 6.07 -15.79 -72.05
N LYS A 249 5.20 -16.71 -71.64
CA LYS A 249 4.17 -16.48 -70.62
C LYS A 249 4.49 -17.37 -69.41
N SER A 250 4.86 -16.76 -68.30
CA SER A 250 5.39 -17.45 -67.12
C SER A 250 4.44 -17.33 -65.94
N VAL A 251 4.07 -18.46 -65.34
CA VAL A 251 3.27 -18.54 -64.12
C VAL A 251 4.14 -19.05 -62.99
N PHE A 252 4.32 -18.23 -61.96
CA PHE A 252 5.12 -18.57 -60.78
C PHE A 252 4.21 -18.92 -59.63
N ILE A 253 4.48 -20.02 -58.93
CA ILE A 253 3.77 -20.46 -57.74
C ILE A 253 4.81 -20.70 -56.65
N ILE A 254 4.66 -20.05 -55.49
CA ILE A 254 5.53 -20.24 -54.34
C ILE A 254 4.72 -20.87 -53.22
N ASN A 255 5.09 -22.09 -52.84
CA ASN A 255 4.53 -22.84 -51.72
C ASN A 255 5.43 -22.67 -50.49
N PRO A 256 4.88 -22.25 -49.34
CA PRO A 256 5.65 -22.13 -48.09
C PRO A 256 5.99 -23.51 -47.50
N PRO A 257 6.92 -23.58 -46.54
CA PRO A 257 7.19 -24.78 -45.75
C PRO A 257 5.95 -25.31 -45.02
N ASP A 258 6.00 -26.55 -44.56
CA ASP A 258 4.85 -27.24 -43.97
C ASP A 258 4.30 -26.58 -42.69
N PHE A 259 5.17 -25.93 -41.91
CA PHE A 259 4.89 -25.15 -40.70
C PHE A 259 4.42 -23.71 -40.96
N ALA A 260 4.37 -23.28 -42.22
CA ALA A 260 4.08 -21.89 -42.60
C ALA A 260 2.95 -21.78 -43.63
N THR A 261 2.41 -20.57 -43.78
CA THR A 261 1.37 -20.22 -44.75
C THR A 261 1.58 -18.79 -45.23
N ILE A 262 1.24 -18.52 -46.49
CA ILE A 262 1.37 -17.16 -47.03
C ILE A 262 0.20 -16.30 -46.56
N ARG A 263 0.52 -15.23 -45.85
CA ARG A 263 -0.44 -14.29 -45.25
C ARG A 263 -0.80 -13.15 -46.20
N GLY A 264 0.17 -12.67 -46.95
CA GLY A 264 0.06 -11.54 -47.88
C GLY A 264 0.98 -11.71 -49.09
N VAL A 265 0.64 -11.01 -50.17
CA VAL A 265 1.43 -10.92 -51.41
C VAL A 265 1.40 -9.48 -51.90
N ASP A 266 2.35 -9.11 -52.74
CA ASP A 266 2.38 -7.81 -53.40
C ASP A 266 1.13 -7.54 -54.28
N ALA A 267 1.03 -6.31 -54.81
CA ALA A 267 -0.13 -5.89 -55.61
C ALA A 267 -0.31 -6.65 -56.94
N ASN A 268 0.72 -7.37 -57.40
CA ASN A 268 0.73 -8.09 -58.67
C ASN A 268 0.51 -9.60 -58.48
N GLY A 269 0.56 -10.09 -57.24
CA GLY A 269 0.34 -11.47 -56.88
C GLY A 269 -1.09 -11.79 -56.47
N ILE A 270 -1.39 -13.09 -56.40
CA ILE A 270 -2.64 -13.61 -55.83
C ILE A 270 -2.34 -14.74 -54.85
N GLN A 271 -3.13 -14.86 -53.79
CA GLN A 271 -3.09 -16.01 -52.89
C GLN A 271 -3.93 -17.16 -53.44
N VAL A 272 -3.37 -18.35 -53.43
CA VAL A 272 -3.99 -19.58 -53.94
C VAL A 272 -4.14 -20.59 -52.81
N VAL A 273 -5.36 -21.09 -52.60
CA VAL A 273 -5.62 -22.12 -51.58
C VAL A 273 -5.11 -23.46 -52.07
N LYS A 274 -4.20 -24.07 -51.30
CA LYS A 274 -3.68 -25.42 -51.52
C LYS A 274 -4.23 -26.39 -50.45
N SER A 275 -4.47 -27.62 -50.87
CA SER A 275 -4.94 -28.69 -49.98
C SER A 275 -3.78 -29.23 -49.13
N GLY A 276 -4.03 -29.49 -47.86
CA GLY A 276 -3.08 -30.12 -46.94
C GLY A 276 -3.72 -30.37 -45.57
N PRO A 277 -3.03 -31.01 -44.62
CA PRO A 277 -3.48 -31.09 -43.23
C PRO A 277 -2.76 -30.03 -42.38
N PRO A 278 -3.31 -28.82 -42.13
CA PRO A 278 -4.66 -28.33 -42.45
C PRO A 278 -4.71 -27.17 -43.47
N SER A 279 -4.85 -27.36 -44.79
CA SER A 279 -4.82 -26.35 -45.88
C SER A 279 -3.78 -25.22 -45.75
N TYR A 280 -3.37 -24.58 -46.83
CA TYR A 280 -2.45 -23.44 -46.72
C TYR A 280 -2.63 -22.52 -47.92
N MET A 281 -2.10 -21.32 -47.79
CA MET A 281 -2.04 -20.36 -48.87
C MET A 281 -0.65 -20.41 -49.52
N ALA A 282 -0.64 -20.53 -50.84
CA ALA A 282 0.50 -20.31 -51.71
C ALA A 282 0.37 -18.94 -52.41
N ALA A 283 1.46 -18.42 -52.95
CA ALA A 283 1.45 -17.19 -53.75
C ALA A 283 1.59 -17.53 -55.23
N GLN A 284 0.92 -16.78 -56.09
CA GLN A 284 1.03 -16.94 -57.53
C GLN A 284 1.15 -15.60 -58.25
N TRP A 285 2.03 -15.55 -59.26
CA TRP A 285 2.16 -14.43 -60.21
C TRP A 285 2.06 -14.94 -61.63
N THR A 286 1.67 -14.06 -62.54
CA THR A 286 1.64 -14.34 -63.98
C THR A 286 2.26 -13.18 -64.72
N ILE A 287 3.37 -13.44 -65.41
CA ILE A 287 4.10 -12.46 -66.21
C ILE A 287 3.93 -12.88 -67.68
N ASP A 288 3.14 -12.10 -68.42
CA ASP A 288 2.90 -12.34 -69.84
C ASP A 288 3.78 -11.42 -70.69
N HIS A 289 4.76 -12.02 -71.36
CA HIS A 289 5.68 -11.34 -72.26
C HIS A 289 5.59 -11.89 -73.70
N SER A 290 4.48 -12.57 -74.04
CA SER A 290 4.22 -13.13 -75.37
C SER A 290 4.22 -12.08 -76.49
N ASN A 291 3.69 -10.89 -76.20
CA ASN A 291 3.55 -9.80 -77.18
C ASN A 291 4.75 -8.84 -77.24
N ALA A 292 5.93 -9.28 -76.79
CA ALA A 292 7.13 -8.45 -76.75
C ALA A 292 7.51 -7.92 -78.15
N PRO A 293 7.82 -6.62 -78.31
CA PRO A 293 8.43 -6.12 -79.54
C PRO A 293 9.82 -6.71 -79.81
N LEU A 294 10.20 -6.86 -81.09
CA LEU A 294 11.52 -7.37 -81.47
C LEU A 294 12.66 -6.59 -80.80
N GLY A 295 13.59 -7.30 -80.14
CA GLY A 295 14.71 -6.70 -79.41
C GLY A 295 14.36 -6.18 -78.01
N SER A 296 13.17 -6.50 -77.49
CA SER A 296 12.83 -6.30 -76.07
C SER A 296 13.78 -7.07 -75.16
N GLN A 297 14.03 -6.52 -73.97
CA GLN A 297 14.76 -7.20 -72.90
C GLN A 297 13.79 -7.99 -72.03
N ARG A 298 14.30 -8.99 -71.31
CA ARG A 298 13.58 -9.72 -70.27
C ARG A 298 12.85 -8.80 -69.30
N ILE A 299 11.66 -9.22 -68.86
CA ILE A 299 10.98 -8.58 -67.73
C ILE A 299 11.54 -9.21 -66.47
N ASP A 300 12.16 -8.42 -65.60
CA ASP A 300 12.51 -8.80 -64.23
C ASP A 300 11.57 -8.07 -63.25
N GLN A 301 11.05 -8.79 -62.27
CA GLN A 301 10.13 -8.27 -61.25
C GLN A 301 10.48 -8.85 -59.88
N THR A 302 10.93 -8.00 -58.97
CA THR A 302 11.01 -8.33 -57.54
C THR A 302 9.60 -8.34 -56.95
N VAL A 303 9.24 -9.43 -56.28
CA VAL A 303 7.95 -9.64 -55.60
C VAL A 303 8.18 -9.88 -54.12
N SER A 304 7.21 -9.52 -53.29
CA SER A 304 7.25 -9.79 -51.85
C SER A 304 6.11 -10.70 -51.41
N ILE A 305 6.40 -11.55 -50.43
CA ILE A 305 5.42 -12.37 -49.72
C ILE A 305 5.56 -12.22 -48.23
N ASP A 306 4.43 -12.19 -47.53
CA ASP A 306 4.39 -12.25 -46.09
C ASP A 306 4.12 -13.69 -45.66
N ILE A 307 5.07 -14.27 -44.92
CA ILE A 307 5.00 -15.64 -44.42
C ILE A 307 4.63 -15.59 -42.94
N ALA A 308 3.61 -16.37 -42.55
CA ALA A 308 3.15 -16.51 -41.18
C ALA A 308 3.11 -17.99 -40.77
N HIS A 309 3.03 -18.24 -39.46
CA HIS A 309 2.89 -19.61 -38.95
C HIS A 309 1.57 -20.26 -39.37
N ARG A 310 1.64 -21.55 -39.67
CA ARG A 310 0.49 -22.38 -40.00
C ARG A 310 -0.03 -23.12 -38.78
N ASN A 311 -1.10 -22.58 -38.21
CA ASN A 311 -1.75 -23.17 -37.04
C ASN A 311 -2.17 -24.63 -37.28
N SER A 312 -1.80 -25.49 -36.34
CA SER A 312 -2.09 -26.92 -36.33
C SER A 312 -2.79 -27.33 -35.03
N THR A 313 -3.31 -28.55 -34.93
CA THR A 313 -3.93 -29.01 -33.67
C THR A 313 -2.95 -29.14 -32.51
N GLN A 314 -1.64 -29.13 -32.77
CA GLN A 314 -0.59 -29.29 -31.76
C GLN A 314 0.06 -27.96 -31.38
N THR A 315 0.28 -27.07 -32.35
CA THR A 315 0.95 -25.78 -32.18
C THR A 315 0.07 -24.68 -32.78
N GLN A 316 -0.21 -23.66 -32.00
CA GLN A 316 -0.91 -22.45 -32.42
C GLN A 316 0.06 -21.28 -32.34
N SER A 317 -0.11 -20.28 -33.20
CA SER A 317 0.56 -19.01 -33.01
C SER A 317 0.12 -18.39 -31.70
N VAL A 318 1.09 -17.83 -30.95
CA VAL A 318 0.80 -17.04 -29.76
C VAL A 318 -0.06 -15.85 -30.16
N VAL A 319 -1.05 -15.53 -29.32
CA VAL A 319 -1.88 -14.33 -29.44
C VAL A 319 -2.00 -13.74 -28.04
N VAL A 320 -1.48 -12.53 -27.87
CA VAL A 320 -1.54 -11.80 -26.60
C VAL A 320 -2.80 -10.92 -26.58
N GLY A 321 -3.57 -11.02 -25.50
CA GLY A 321 -4.75 -10.16 -25.30
C GLY A 321 -4.37 -8.72 -24.94
N GLN A 322 -5.25 -7.74 -25.23
CA GLN A 322 -4.99 -6.33 -24.84
C GLN A 322 -4.97 -6.11 -23.32
N ASP A 323 -5.62 -7.00 -22.56
CA ASP A 323 -5.75 -6.90 -21.10
C ASP A 323 -4.82 -7.88 -20.37
N GLU A 324 -4.00 -8.64 -21.11
CA GLU A 324 -3.09 -9.64 -20.54
C GLU A 324 -1.86 -8.93 -19.95
N THR A 325 -1.48 -9.28 -18.72
CA THR A 325 -0.34 -8.67 -18.04
C THR A 325 0.96 -8.98 -18.79
N GLY A 326 1.63 -7.94 -19.26
CA GLY A 326 2.93 -8.03 -19.93
C GLY A 326 4.11 -7.98 -18.96
N ILE A 327 4.00 -7.13 -17.94
CA ILE A 327 5.04 -6.95 -16.93
C ILE A 327 4.43 -7.04 -15.53
N SER A 328 5.06 -7.83 -14.66
CA SER A 328 4.81 -7.81 -13.22
C SER A 328 5.94 -7.07 -12.51
N LEU A 329 5.62 -6.12 -11.65
CA LEU A 329 6.55 -5.36 -10.84
C LEU A 329 6.39 -5.79 -9.38
N GLY A 330 7.34 -6.56 -8.87
CA GLY A 330 7.47 -6.82 -7.43
C GLY A 330 8.43 -5.82 -6.83
N VAL A 331 7.95 -4.94 -5.96
CA VAL A 331 8.76 -3.95 -5.24
C VAL A 331 8.77 -4.35 -3.77
N THR A 332 9.95 -4.54 -3.20
CA THR A 332 10.12 -4.74 -1.76
C THR A 332 10.78 -3.51 -1.16
N LEU A 333 10.07 -2.81 -0.28
CA LEU A 333 10.59 -1.72 0.53
C LEU A 333 10.97 -2.29 1.91
N ASP A 334 12.26 -2.51 2.15
CA ASP A 334 12.74 -3.07 3.40
C ASP A 334 13.02 -1.95 4.42
N MET A 335 12.08 -1.75 5.35
CA MET A 335 12.19 -0.78 6.44
C MET A 335 12.51 -1.44 7.78
N SER A 336 13.12 -2.64 7.77
CA SER A 336 13.56 -3.31 9.00
C SER A 336 14.49 -2.44 9.87
N ASP A 337 15.25 -1.55 9.21
CA ASP A 337 16.10 -0.52 9.80
C ASP A 337 15.81 0.83 9.11
N GLU A 338 15.04 1.70 9.78
CA GLU A 338 14.56 2.99 9.25
C GLU A 338 15.70 3.98 8.91
N ASP A 339 16.89 3.78 9.48
CA ASP A 339 18.08 4.59 9.17
C ASP A 339 18.86 4.06 7.94
N SER A 340 18.46 2.90 7.39
CA SER A 340 19.15 2.23 6.27
C SER A 340 18.16 1.44 5.39
N VAL A 341 17.06 2.07 5.04
CA VAL A 341 16.01 1.54 4.15
C VAL A 341 16.57 1.34 2.74
N TYR A 342 16.15 0.28 2.06
CA TYR A 342 16.45 0.08 0.65
C TYR A 342 15.26 -0.52 -0.09
N ILE A 343 15.24 -0.32 -1.40
CA ILE A 343 14.23 -0.84 -2.31
C ILE A 343 14.87 -1.95 -3.14
N ASP A 344 14.18 -3.08 -3.28
CA ASP A 344 14.51 -4.16 -4.21
C ASP A 344 13.36 -4.31 -5.21
N ILE A 345 13.66 -4.10 -6.49
CA ILE A 345 12.69 -4.21 -7.58
C ILE A 345 12.99 -5.48 -8.35
N LEU A 346 11.95 -6.28 -8.54
CA LEU A 346 11.93 -7.46 -9.38
C LEU A 346 10.85 -7.31 -10.46
N ALA A 347 11.27 -6.98 -11.68
CA ALA A 347 10.37 -6.91 -12.82
C ALA A 347 10.34 -8.24 -13.58
N GLY A 348 9.19 -8.91 -13.62
CA GLY A 348 8.91 -10.09 -14.42
C GLY A 348 8.32 -9.71 -15.78
N ILE A 349 9.00 -10.04 -16.88
CA ILE A 349 8.58 -9.76 -18.24
C ILE A 349 8.00 -11.04 -18.86
N ASN A 350 6.69 -11.05 -19.07
CA ASN A 350 5.96 -12.12 -19.77
C ASN A 350 5.86 -11.82 -21.26
N HIS A 351 5.58 -10.57 -21.64
CA HIS A 351 5.63 -10.10 -23.02
C HIS A 351 5.83 -8.59 -23.11
N ILE A 352 6.24 -8.13 -24.29
CA ILE A 352 6.40 -6.72 -24.67
C ILE A 352 5.63 -6.51 -25.98
N ASP A 353 4.84 -5.46 -26.08
CA ASP A 353 4.02 -5.15 -27.25
C ASP A 353 4.78 -4.34 -28.33
N GLU A 354 4.18 -4.21 -29.51
CA GLU A 354 4.76 -3.48 -30.65
C GLU A 354 5.09 -2.01 -30.33
N SER A 355 4.27 -1.34 -29.51
CA SER A 355 4.53 0.04 -29.07
C SER A 355 5.84 0.13 -28.29
N THR A 356 5.94 -0.66 -27.22
CA THR A 356 7.09 -0.63 -26.30
C THR A 356 8.37 -1.06 -27.02
N MET A 357 8.30 -2.05 -27.92
CA MET A 357 9.44 -2.44 -28.73
C MET A 357 9.97 -1.30 -29.60
N ASN A 358 9.08 -0.55 -30.26
CA ASN A 358 9.45 0.58 -31.10
C ASN A 358 10.06 1.72 -30.27
N ASP A 359 9.49 1.99 -29.08
CA ASP A 359 9.98 3.02 -28.18
C ASP A 359 11.36 2.68 -27.60
N TRP A 360 11.60 1.40 -27.26
CA TRP A 360 12.89 0.92 -26.75
C TRP A 360 13.92 0.63 -27.86
N GLY A 361 13.50 0.68 -29.13
CA GLY A 361 14.35 0.41 -30.28
C GLY A 361 14.78 -1.06 -30.42
N ILE A 362 13.94 -1.99 -29.97
CA ILE A 362 14.20 -3.44 -30.05
C ILE A 362 13.88 -3.94 -31.46
N SER A 363 14.85 -4.59 -32.11
CA SER A 363 14.66 -5.29 -33.39
C SER A 363 15.23 -6.70 -33.32
N MET A 364 14.44 -7.71 -33.70
CA MET A 364 14.88 -9.11 -33.81
C MET A 364 15.37 -9.49 -35.22
N VAL A 365 15.30 -8.57 -36.19
CA VAL A 365 15.61 -8.82 -37.60
C VAL A 365 16.58 -7.78 -38.14
N ASP A 366 17.23 -8.10 -39.26
CA ASP A 366 18.20 -7.21 -39.90
C ASP A 366 17.55 -5.95 -40.49
N VAL A 367 16.35 -6.10 -41.08
CA VAL A 367 15.57 -5.04 -41.73
C VAL A 367 14.16 -5.00 -41.14
N THR A 368 13.90 -4.08 -40.22
CA THR A 368 12.61 -3.98 -39.51
C THR A 368 11.40 -3.80 -40.43
N GLU A 369 11.56 -3.13 -41.57
CA GLU A 369 10.48 -2.93 -42.55
C GLU A 369 10.00 -4.26 -43.20
N ASN A 370 10.83 -5.30 -43.16
CA ASN A 370 10.57 -6.61 -43.77
C ASN A 370 10.10 -7.67 -42.74
N ALA A 371 9.66 -7.24 -41.56
CA ALA A 371 9.01 -8.12 -40.61
C ALA A 371 7.99 -7.34 -39.76
N ARG A 372 6.89 -8.00 -39.43
CA ARG A 372 5.93 -7.50 -38.46
C ARG A 372 5.94 -8.40 -37.24
N ILE A 373 6.37 -7.83 -36.11
CA ILE A 373 6.44 -8.52 -34.83
C ILE A 373 5.44 -7.82 -33.89
N PRO A 374 4.25 -8.41 -33.67
CA PRO A 374 3.20 -7.73 -32.90
C PRO A 374 3.49 -7.67 -31.39
N TRP A 375 4.28 -8.61 -30.90
CA TRP A 375 4.76 -8.70 -29.52
C TRP A 375 5.97 -9.62 -29.46
N ILE A 376 6.75 -9.49 -28.39
CA ILE A 376 7.80 -10.42 -27.99
C ILE A 376 7.44 -11.03 -26.64
N THR A 377 7.29 -12.35 -26.58
CA THR A 377 7.10 -13.07 -25.32
C THR A 377 8.42 -13.30 -24.58
N SER A 378 8.35 -13.77 -23.33
CA SER A 378 9.52 -14.19 -22.56
C SER A 378 10.34 -15.28 -23.28
N ASP A 379 9.69 -16.27 -23.91
CA ASP A 379 10.38 -17.24 -24.78
C ASP A 379 10.97 -16.59 -26.04
N GLY A 380 10.34 -15.54 -26.57
CA GLY A 380 10.87 -14.73 -27.66
C GLY A 380 12.17 -14.01 -27.30
N ILE A 381 12.25 -13.38 -26.12
CA ILE A 381 13.48 -12.74 -25.64
C ILE A 381 14.59 -13.80 -25.45
N ARG A 382 14.27 -15.00 -24.94
CA ARG A 382 15.24 -16.09 -24.83
C ARG A 382 15.70 -16.58 -26.19
N LEU A 383 14.79 -16.68 -27.16
CA LEU A 383 15.12 -16.99 -28.54
C LEU A 383 16.09 -15.96 -29.10
N ALA A 384 15.84 -14.67 -28.88
CA ALA A 384 16.75 -13.62 -29.30
C ALA A 384 18.12 -13.69 -28.63
N TYR A 385 18.14 -13.84 -27.29
CA TYR A 385 19.36 -13.88 -26.50
C TYR A 385 20.27 -15.08 -26.85
N HIS A 386 19.71 -16.29 -26.93
CA HIS A 386 20.50 -17.50 -27.20
C HIS A 386 20.93 -17.66 -28.67
N ASN A 387 20.46 -16.77 -29.56
CA ASN A 387 20.83 -16.76 -30.98
C ASN A 387 21.43 -15.41 -31.43
N ASP A 388 21.91 -14.58 -30.49
CA ASP A 388 22.59 -13.30 -30.75
C ASP A 388 21.79 -12.34 -31.66
N LEU A 389 20.45 -12.35 -31.57
CA LEU A 389 19.58 -11.49 -32.38
C LEU A 389 19.44 -10.07 -31.83
N VAL A 390 19.57 -9.90 -30.51
CA VAL A 390 19.34 -8.61 -29.84
C VAL A 390 20.41 -8.39 -28.79
N ASP A 391 20.85 -7.13 -28.67
CA ASP A 391 21.66 -6.68 -27.56
C ASP A 391 20.78 -6.46 -26.32
N LEU A 392 21.07 -7.21 -25.25
CA LEU A 392 20.31 -7.15 -24.02
C LEU A 392 20.39 -5.78 -23.33
N ASP A 393 21.43 -5.00 -23.61
CA ASP A 393 21.60 -3.66 -23.05
C ASP A 393 20.44 -2.73 -23.44
N ASN A 394 19.87 -2.92 -24.64
CA ASN A 394 18.73 -2.13 -25.12
C ASN A 394 17.45 -2.34 -24.27
N PHE A 395 17.28 -3.50 -23.64
CA PHE A 395 16.14 -3.71 -22.73
C PHE A 395 16.41 -3.05 -21.37
N THR A 396 17.59 -3.28 -20.80
CA THR A 396 17.92 -2.79 -19.45
C THR A 396 18.09 -1.28 -19.38
N SER A 397 18.58 -0.63 -20.45
CA SER A 397 18.80 0.82 -20.47
C SER A 397 17.52 1.63 -20.67
N ASN A 398 16.49 1.02 -21.28
CA ASN A 398 15.22 1.69 -21.54
C ASN A 398 14.14 1.32 -20.52
N PHE A 399 14.36 0.28 -19.70
CA PHE A 399 13.45 -0.03 -18.62
C PHE A 399 13.52 1.07 -17.56
N PRO A 400 12.42 1.77 -17.27
CA PRO A 400 12.38 2.88 -16.31
C PRO A 400 12.45 2.36 -14.85
N MET A 401 13.60 1.85 -14.42
CA MET A 401 13.78 1.38 -13.04
C MET A 401 13.76 2.51 -12.01
N ASP A 402 14.14 3.72 -12.44
CA ASP A 402 14.21 4.90 -11.58
C ASP A 402 12.83 5.41 -11.17
N SER A 403 11.77 5.12 -11.95
CA SER A 403 10.42 5.65 -11.68
C SER A 403 9.87 5.23 -10.33
N VAL A 404 10.23 4.05 -9.83
CA VAL A 404 9.78 3.57 -8.51
C VAL A 404 10.47 4.34 -7.39
N GLY A 405 11.76 4.69 -7.56
CA GLY A 405 12.48 5.56 -6.63
C GLY A 405 11.89 6.98 -6.67
N ASP A 406 11.73 7.53 -7.86
CA ASP A 406 11.14 8.85 -8.11
C ASP A 406 9.73 8.96 -7.49
N ALA A 407 8.89 7.92 -7.63
CA ALA A 407 7.54 7.91 -7.06
C ALA A 407 7.54 8.00 -5.52
N ILE A 408 8.50 7.34 -4.85
CA ILE A 408 8.64 7.43 -3.39
C ILE A 408 9.18 8.81 -2.99
N GLU A 409 10.15 9.35 -3.73
CA GLU A 409 10.68 10.70 -3.49
C GLU A 409 9.64 11.80 -3.66
N GLU A 410 8.79 11.68 -4.67
CA GLU A 410 7.73 12.65 -4.94
C GLU A 410 6.58 12.54 -3.93
N SER A 411 6.32 11.34 -3.41
CA SER A 411 5.22 11.07 -2.48
C SER A 411 5.56 11.37 -1.01
N VAL A 412 6.85 11.43 -0.64
CA VAL A 412 7.25 11.59 0.78
C VAL A 412 8.24 12.73 0.95
N SER A 413 7.81 13.79 1.64
CA SER A 413 8.70 14.91 1.93
C SER A 413 9.80 14.52 2.92
N GLY A 414 11.06 14.80 2.56
CA GLY A 414 12.23 14.55 3.43
C GLY A 414 13.09 13.35 3.04
N VAL A 415 12.62 12.50 2.12
CA VAL A 415 13.43 11.43 1.54
C VAL A 415 14.52 12.03 0.64
N SER A 416 15.75 11.53 0.78
CA SER A 416 16.87 11.92 -0.08
C SER A 416 16.84 11.15 -1.40
N ASP A 417 17.34 11.78 -2.47
CA ASP A 417 17.60 11.21 -3.81
C ASP A 417 17.95 9.70 -3.75
N ILE A 418 16.98 8.86 -4.10
CA ILE A 418 17.02 7.41 -4.17
C ILE A 418 17.64 7.02 -5.49
N THR A 419 18.94 6.71 -5.45
CA THR A 419 19.61 6.21 -6.65
C THR A 419 19.41 4.70 -6.79
N MET A 420 18.77 4.28 -7.89
CA MET A 420 18.65 2.87 -8.26
C MET A 420 19.94 2.36 -8.92
N SER A 421 20.26 1.08 -8.72
CA SER A 421 21.33 0.42 -9.48
C SER A 421 20.91 0.13 -10.92
N ASP A 422 21.89 -0.10 -11.80
CA ASP A 422 21.59 -0.61 -13.14
C ASP A 422 20.82 -1.95 -13.06
N ALA A 423 19.78 -2.09 -13.89
CA ALA A 423 19.00 -3.32 -13.97
C ALA A 423 19.89 -4.51 -14.36
N SER A 424 19.76 -5.61 -13.62
CA SER A 424 20.51 -6.84 -13.86
C SER A 424 19.60 -7.99 -14.22
N TRP A 425 20.02 -8.79 -15.21
CA TRP A 425 19.25 -9.97 -15.61
C TRP A 425 19.39 -11.12 -14.63
N VAL A 426 18.27 -11.70 -14.23
CA VAL A 426 18.25 -12.93 -13.45
C VAL A 426 18.40 -14.13 -14.40
N SER A 427 19.51 -14.86 -14.24
CA SER A 427 19.76 -16.05 -15.05
C SER A 427 18.74 -17.17 -14.81
N ASN A 428 18.37 -17.43 -13.56
CA ASN A 428 17.40 -18.46 -13.19
C ASN A 428 16.78 -18.09 -11.84
N SER A 429 15.46 -17.96 -11.81
CA SER A 429 14.70 -17.46 -10.67
C SER A 429 14.90 -18.33 -9.40
N LEU A 430 15.01 -19.65 -9.56
CA LEU A 430 15.22 -20.59 -8.45
C LEU A 430 16.57 -20.39 -7.74
N ASN A 431 17.59 -19.90 -8.45
CA ASN A 431 18.91 -19.68 -7.86
C ASN A 431 18.97 -18.42 -6.98
N VAL A 432 18.01 -17.51 -7.14
CA VAL A 432 17.94 -16.23 -6.41
C VAL A 432 16.77 -16.19 -5.43
N GLY A 433 16.12 -17.34 -5.17
CA GLY A 433 15.06 -17.46 -4.17
C GLY A 433 13.64 -17.13 -4.66
N ILE A 434 13.45 -16.87 -5.96
CA ILE A 434 12.14 -16.60 -6.56
C ILE A 434 11.52 -17.95 -6.96
N SER A 435 10.69 -18.52 -6.08
CA SER A 435 10.13 -19.86 -6.26
C SER A 435 8.69 -19.91 -6.77
N GLU A 436 7.95 -18.80 -6.72
CA GLU A 436 6.53 -18.77 -7.06
C GLU A 436 6.32 -18.98 -8.57
N GLU A 437 7.08 -18.25 -9.39
CA GLU A 437 7.04 -18.35 -10.84
C GLU A 437 8.44 -18.68 -11.41
N PRO A 438 8.68 -19.93 -11.84
CA PRO A 438 9.98 -20.31 -12.37
C PRO A 438 10.24 -19.61 -13.71
N GLY A 439 11.43 -18.99 -13.85
CA GLY A 439 11.76 -18.15 -15.01
C GLY A 439 13.23 -17.71 -15.06
N GLY A 440 13.50 -16.66 -15.85
CA GLY A 440 14.84 -16.09 -16.07
C GLY A 440 15.48 -16.44 -17.42
N LEU A 441 16.52 -15.71 -17.82
CA LEU A 441 17.13 -15.80 -19.16
C LEU A 441 17.60 -17.21 -19.57
N ASN A 442 18.07 -18.00 -18.60
CA ASN A 442 18.59 -19.35 -18.81
C ASN A 442 17.68 -20.42 -18.20
N TYR A 443 16.39 -20.13 -17.98
CA TYR A 443 15.45 -21.18 -17.61
C TYR A 443 15.26 -22.15 -18.78
N SER A 444 15.29 -23.45 -18.48
CA SER A 444 15.11 -24.51 -19.47
C SER A 444 13.76 -25.15 -19.24
N HIS A 445 12.98 -25.23 -20.30
CA HIS A 445 11.72 -25.96 -20.32
C HIS A 445 11.99 -27.46 -20.17
N PRO A 446 11.36 -28.14 -19.19
CA PRO A 446 11.57 -29.57 -18.98
C PRO A 446 10.87 -30.45 -20.02
N ASP A 447 9.77 -29.96 -20.61
CA ASP A 447 8.82 -30.78 -21.39
C ASP A 447 8.50 -30.19 -22.78
N CYS A 448 9.51 -29.71 -23.53
CA CYS A 448 9.26 -29.36 -24.93
C CYS A 448 9.00 -30.62 -25.79
N PRO A 449 7.96 -30.63 -26.65
CA PRO A 449 7.67 -31.76 -27.56
C PRO A 449 8.74 -32.01 -28.62
N GLU A 450 9.53 -31.00 -28.96
CA GLU A 450 10.58 -31.08 -29.99
C GLU A 450 11.80 -31.90 -29.53
N THR A 451 12.48 -32.57 -30.46
CA THR A 451 13.73 -33.27 -30.17
C THR A 451 14.93 -32.38 -30.46
N LEU A 452 15.61 -31.92 -29.41
CA LEU A 452 16.82 -31.10 -29.55
C LEU A 452 18.09 -31.95 -29.78
N PRO A 453 19.10 -31.40 -30.49
CA PRO A 453 20.41 -32.02 -30.60
C PRO A 453 21.05 -32.30 -29.23
N PRO A 454 21.86 -33.37 -29.08
CA PRO A 454 22.51 -33.69 -27.83
C PRO A 454 23.39 -32.55 -27.32
N GLY A 455 23.16 -32.12 -26.08
CA GLY A 455 23.93 -31.05 -25.43
C GLY A 455 23.33 -29.64 -25.54
N MET A 456 22.16 -29.49 -26.18
CA MET A 456 21.38 -28.24 -26.15
C MET A 456 20.27 -28.30 -25.10
N ASN A 457 20.06 -27.19 -24.40
CA ASN A 457 18.94 -27.00 -23.48
C ASN A 457 17.77 -26.34 -24.22
N ALA A 458 16.55 -26.66 -23.81
CA ALA A 458 15.34 -26.08 -24.39
C ALA A 458 15.00 -24.75 -23.69
N TYR A 459 15.65 -23.66 -24.09
CA TYR A 459 15.39 -22.34 -23.49
C TYR A 459 14.04 -21.73 -23.89
N PHE A 460 13.48 -22.19 -25.00
CA PHE A 460 12.15 -21.87 -25.52
C PHE A 460 11.63 -23.09 -26.28
N CYS A 461 10.32 -23.29 -26.38
CA CYS A 461 9.75 -24.37 -27.21
C CYS A 461 9.21 -23.82 -28.54
N ILE A 462 9.43 -24.50 -29.67
CA ILE A 462 8.84 -24.13 -30.98
C ILE A 462 7.62 -24.97 -31.38
N GLU A 463 7.36 -26.07 -30.68
CA GLU A 463 6.23 -26.97 -30.91
C GLU A 463 5.44 -27.20 -29.61
N GLY A 464 4.13 -27.46 -29.74
CA GLY A 464 3.25 -27.73 -28.61
C GLY A 464 2.37 -26.55 -28.20
N GLN A 465 1.62 -26.75 -27.11
CA GLN A 465 0.67 -25.76 -26.61
C GLN A 465 1.35 -24.52 -26.00
N SER A 466 2.54 -24.71 -25.43
CA SER A 466 3.34 -23.65 -24.82
C SER A 466 4.44 -23.14 -25.76
N ALA A 467 4.34 -23.40 -27.07
CA ALA A 467 5.34 -22.94 -28.03
C ALA A 467 5.44 -21.41 -28.01
N MET A 468 6.64 -20.90 -27.72
CA MET A 468 6.96 -19.48 -27.71
C MET A 468 6.08 -18.61 -26.79
N ASN A 469 5.43 -19.20 -25.77
CA ASN A 469 4.50 -18.46 -24.92
C ASN A 469 5.22 -17.57 -23.88
N GLY A 470 4.43 -16.77 -23.15
CA GLY A 470 4.93 -15.88 -22.10
C GLY A 470 4.80 -16.43 -20.67
N GLU A 471 4.54 -17.73 -20.50
CA GLU A 471 4.16 -18.31 -19.19
C GLU A 471 5.30 -18.29 -18.16
N HIS A 472 6.56 -18.36 -18.63
CA HIS A 472 7.74 -18.32 -17.77
C HIS A 472 8.47 -16.98 -17.94
N PRO A 473 8.28 -16.01 -17.03
CA PRO A 473 8.78 -14.66 -17.20
C PRO A 473 10.31 -14.58 -17.22
N ILE A 474 10.84 -13.50 -17.78
CA ILE A 474 12.24 -13.11 -17.60
C ILE A 474 12.29 -12.03 -16.54
N TYR A 475 13.20 -12.18 -15.58
CA TYR A 475 13.32 -11.24 -14.49
C TYR A 475 14.48 -10.27 -14.69
N LEU A 476 14.19 -9.00 -14.45
CA LEU A 476 15.15 -7.94 -14.18
C LEU A 476 15.11 -7.61 -12.70
N ARG A 477 16.28 -7.41 -12.09
CA ARG A 477 16.40 -6.99 -10.69
C ARG A 477 17.25 -5.74 -10.58
N SER A 478 16.77 -4.76 -9.82
CA SER A 478 17.52 -3.58 -9.41
C SER A 478 17.32 -3.32 -7.92
N THR A 479 18.36 -2.81 -7.26
CA THR A 479 18.32 -2.43 -5.85
C THR A 479 18.72 -0.98 -5.69
N SER A 480 18.08 -0.24 -4.79
CA SER A 480 18.47 1.14 -4.48
C SER A 480 19.73 1.21 -3.61
N SER A 481 20.34 2.39 -3.56
CA SER A 481 21.16 2.78 -2.41
C SER A 481 20.32 2.83 -1.13
N THR A 482 20.96 2.70 0.03
CA THR A 482 20.28 2.86 1.32
C THR A 482 19.95 4.33 1.58
N PHE A 483 18.78 4.62 2.13
CA PHE A 483 18.30 5.95 2.52
C PHE A 483 17.57 5.92 3.87
N GLU A 484 17.30 7.08 4.45
CA GLU A 484 16.50 7.22 5.68
C GLU A 484 15.03 7.44 5.30
N LEU A 485 14.14 6.61 5.83
CA LEU A 485 12.69 6.74 5.67
C LEU A 485 12.00 6.15 6.90
N ARG A 486 11.10 6.91 7.51
CA ARG A 486 10.33 6.48 8.68
C ARG A 486 8.89 6.20 8.29
N ILE A 487 8.25 5.22 8.93
CA ILE A 487 6.83 4.92 8.67
C ILE A 487 5.94 6.12 9.02
N LEU A 488 6.30 6.87 10.06
CA LEU A 488 5.57 8.08 10.45
C LEU A 488 5.50 9.11 9.30
N ASP A 489 6.56 9.25 8.52
CA ASP A 489 6.60 10.20 7.39
C ASP A 489 5.63 9.75 6.28
N LEU A 490 5.53 8.44 6.01
CA LEU A 490 4.53 7.88 5.09
C LEU A 490 3.10 8.16 5.57
N ILE A 491 2.84 8.06 6.87
CA ILE A 491 1.52 8.30 7.46
C ILE A 491 1.17 9.79 7.41
N LYS A 492 2.13 10.67 7.72
CA LYS A 492 1.92 12.13 7.72
C LYS A 492 1.48 12.67 6.36
N GLU A 493 2.01 12.13 5.27
CA GLU A 493 1.63 12.56 3.92
C GLU A 493 0.22 12.12 3.52
N GLN A 494 -0.31 11.05 4.13
CA GLN A 494 -1.63 10.52 3.80
C GLN A 494 -2.75 11.08 4.67
N VAL A 495 -2.41 11.67 5.82
CA VAL A 495 -3.40 12.23 6.75
C VAL A 495 -3.36 13.75 6.72
N GLU A 496 -4.40 14.36 6.16
CA GLU A 496 -4.58 15.81 6.24
C GLU A 496 -4.81 16.24 7.70
N ASP A 497 -3.84 16.96 8.27
CA ASP A 497 -3.95 17.52 9.61
C ASP A 497 -3.94 19.05 9.62
N ASP A 498 -5.15 19.62 9.67
CA ASP A 498 -5.36 21.07 9.80
C ASP A 498 -4.94 21.63 11.17
N THR A 499 -4.67 20.76 12.17
CA THR A 499 -4.35 21.16 13.54
C THR A 499 -2.84 21.28 13.81
N GLY A 500 -2.00 20.69 12.97
CA GLY A 500 -0.54 20.64 13.14
C GLY A 500 -0.08 19.72 14.28
N PHE A 501 -0.96 18.85 14.77
CA PHE A 501 -0.67 17.84 15.78
C PHE A 501 0.24 16.73 15.26
N LEU A 502 -0.03 16.20 14.06
CA LEU A 502 0.80 15.19 13.41
C LEU A 502 2.22 15.71 13.19
N ASP A 503 2.39 16.98 12.78
CA ASP A 503 3.70 17.60 12.62
C ASP A 503 4.53 17.63 13.91
N ALA A 504 3.87 17.73 15.07
CA ALA A 504 4.53 17.73 16.38
C ALA A 504 4.92 16.33 16.89
N ILE A 505 4.32 15.27 16.33
CA ILE A 505 4.66 13.88 16.64
C ILE A 505 6.03 13.55 16.03
N GLN A 506 6.94 13.06 16.88
CA GLN A 506 8.22 12.48 16.51
C GLN A 506 8.13 10.95 16.48
N GLU A 507 9.12 10.27 15.91
CA GLU A 507 9.12 8.81 15.81
C GLU A 507 8.98 8.11 17.17
N SER A 508 9.67 8.64 18.19
CA SER A 508 9.55 8.11 19.56
C SER A 508 8.12 8.24 20.10
N ASP A 509 7.43 9.34 19.79
CA ASP A 509 6.05 9.53 20.23
C ASP A 509 5.13 8.57 19.48
N PHE A 510 5.36 8.34 18.19
CA PHE A 510 4.57 7.39 17.41
C PHE A 510 4.74 5.96 17.91
N HIS A 511 5.97 5.58 18.26
CA HIS A 511 6.26 4.33 18.95
C HIS A 511 5.48 4.20 20.26
N ASP A 512 5.43 5.26 21.07
CA ASP A 512 4.72 5.26 22.35
C ASP A 512 3.19 5.29 22.17
N LEU A 513 2.69 5.97 21.13
CA LEU A 513 1.28 5.94 20.72
C LEU A 513 0.86 4.52 20.34
N LEU A 514 1.63 3.80 19.52
CA LEU A 514 1.33 2.40 19.20
C LEU A 514 1.51 1.48 20.43
N ASP A 515 2.41 1.82 21.35
CA ASP A 515 2.55 1.11 22.63
C ASP A 515 1.33 1.25 23.54
N SER A 516 0.52 2.29 23.36
CA SER A 516 -0.73 2.47 24.13
C SER A 516 -1.86 1.52 23.76
N GLY A 517 -1.66 0.66 22.76
CA GLY A 517 -2.70 -0.22 22.23
C GLY A 517 -3.46 0.40 21.05
N LEU A 518 -2.96 1.52 20.51
CA LEU A 518 -3.48 2.13 19.29
C LEU A 518 -3.27 1.17 18.11
N THR A 519 -4.35 0.87 17.39
CA THR A 519 -4.28 0.20 16.08
C THR A 519 -4.84 1.10 15.01
N ILE A 520 -4.16 1.13 13.86
CA ILE A 520 -4.54 1.96 12.72
C ILE A 520 -4.79 1.04 11.55
N ASP A 521 -6.02 1.01 11.05
CA ASP A 521 -6.32 0.41 9.75
C ASP A 521 -6.63 1.52 8.75
N THR A 522 -5.95 1.52 7.61
CA THR A 522 -6.11 2.58 6.61
C THR A 522 -5.93 2.04 5.19
N LYS A 523 -6.58 2.69 4.23
CA LYS A 523 -6.30 2.47 2.80
C LYS A 523 -5.19 3.42 2.37
N PHE A 524 -4.05 2.87 1.99
CA PHE A 524 -2.84 3.63 1.69
C PHE A 524 -2.40 3.45 0.24
N GLY A 525 -1.90 4.53 -0.37
CA GLY A 525 -0.98 4.41 -1.49
C GLY A 525 -1.59 4.15 -2.86
N GLN A 526 -2.88 4.40 -3.12
CA GLN A 526 -3.39 4.31 -4.49
C GLN A 526 -2.64 5.26 -5.45
N ASP A 527 -2.43 6.51 -5.04
CA ASP A 527 -1.68 7.47 -5.85
C ASP A 527 -0.19 7.08 -5.95
N LEU A 528 0.43 6.66 -4.84
CA LEU A 528 1.81 6.16 -4.80
C LEU A 528 2.02 4.96 -5.75
N LEU A 529 1.12 3.98 -5.72
CA LEU A 529 1.21 2.77 -6.54
C LEU A 529 0.97 3.07 -8.02
N GLN A 530 0.13 4.05 -8.35
CA GLN A 530 -0.07 4.50 -9.72
C GLN A 530 1.16 5.22 -10.28
N ASP A 531 1.76 6.10 -9.48
CA ASP A 531 2.98 6.83 -9.88
C ASP A 531 4.20 5.89 -10.00
N MET A 532 4.21 4.77 -9.26
CA MET A 532 5.23 3.72 -9.39
C MET A 532 5.17 2.93 -10.70
N ILE A 533 4.06 2.97 -11.45
CA ILE A 533 3.94 2.31 -12.76
C ILE A 533 4.28 3.34 -13.85
N PRO A 534 5.48 3.28 -14.45
CA PRO A 534 5.90 4.28 -15.41
C PRO A 534 5.09 4.22 -16.71
N ASP A 535 4.88 5.40 -17.28
CA ASP A 535 4.25 5.57 -18.59
C ASP A 535 5.04 4.82 -19.69
N GLY A 536 4.32 4.13 -20.57
CA GLY A 536 4.91 3.44 -21.73
C GLY A 536 5.33 2.00 -21.47
N LEU A 537 4.99 1.42 -20.30
CA LEU A 537 5.00 -0.03 -20.11
C LEU A 537 3.75 -0.69 -20.73
N PRO A 538 3.84 -1.96 -21.18
CA PRO A 538 2.67 -2.78 -21.47
C PRO A 538 1.78 -2.94 -20.21
N PRO A 539 0.55 -3.49 -20.32
CA PRO A 539 -0.32 -3.72 -19.17
C PRO A 539 0.45 -4.38 -18.01
N SER A 540 0.47 -3.72 -16.85
CA SER A 540 1.39 -4.07 -15.75
C SER A 540 0.64 -4.32 -14.44
N GLU A 541 1.14 -5.24 -13.62
CA GLU A 541 0.66 -5.48 -12.25
C GLU A 541 1.77 -5.08 -11.26
N LEU A 542 1.45 -4.25 -10.27
CA LEU A 542 2.40 -3.81 -9.24
C LEU A 542 2.04 -4.45 -7.89
N LYS A 543 3.04 -5.06 -7.27
CA LYS A 543 2.98 -5.60 -5.91
C LYS A 543 4.06 -4.93 -5.09
N LEU A 544 3.66 -4.12 -4.11
CA LEU A 544 4.56 -3.47 -3.15
C LEU A 544 4.49 -4.21 -1.81
N GLU A 545 5.58 -4.87 -1.42
CA GLU A 545 5.76 -5.43 -0.08
C GLU A 545 6.54 -4.44 0.78
N ILE A 546 5.99 -4.05 1.93
CA ILE A 546 6.69 -3.20 2.90
C ILE A 546 7.05 -4.07 4.12
N ILE A 547 8.34 -4.19 4.40
CA ILE A 547 8.84 -4.89 5.59
C ILE A 547 8.93 -3.88 6.74
N LEU A 548 8.20 -4.15 7.81
CA LEU A 548 8.09 -3.28 8.97
C LEU A 548 9.30 -3.40 9.90
N PRO A 549 9.66 -2.33 10.63
CA PRO A 549 10.69 -2.39 11.66
C PRO A 549 10.27 -3.31 12.79
N ALA A 550 11.24 -3.87 13.53
CA ALA A 550 10.99 -4.89 14.54
C ALA A 550 10.07 -4.46 15.71
N TRP A 551 9.88 -3.14 15.90
CA TRP A 551 9.00 -2.57 16.90
C TRP A 551 7.54 -2.43 16.43
N MET A 552 7.24 -2.78 15.17
CA MET A 552 5.92 -2.69 14.54
C MET A 552 5.53 -4.04 13.91
N GLN A 553 4.23 -4.28 13.78
CA GLN A 553 3.67 -5.44 13.08
C GLN A 553 2.28 -5.08 12.52
N THR A 554 1.74 -5.94 11.67
CA THR A 554 0.32 -5.84 11.30
C THR A 554 -0.57 -6.26 12.48
N ALA A 555 -1.87 -5.89 12.51
CA ALA A 555 -2.77 -6.39 13.56
C ALA A 555 -2.94 -7.93 13.52
N THR A 556 -2.61 -8.59 12.40
CA THR A 556 -2.57 -10.06 12.29
C THR A 556 -1.29 -10.68 12.85
N GLY A 557 -0.28 -9.86 13.18
CA GLY A 557 1.01 -10.27 13.75
C GLY A 557 2.09 -10.58 12.70
N GLU A 558 1.95 -10.09 11.48
CA GLU A 558 2.94 -10.23 10.40
C GLU A 558 3.94 -9.06 10.44
N GLN A 559 5.18 -9.31 9.99
CA GLN A 559 6.25 -8.30 9.93
C GLN A 559 6.38 -7.60 8.57
N SER A 560 5.51 -7.93 7.63
CA SER A 560 5.36 -7.22 6.37
C SER A 560 3.89 -7.22 5.97
N PHE A 561 3.52 -6.29 5.09
CA PHE A 561 2.23 -6.33 4.42
C PHE A 561 2.42 -6.05 2.93
N GLU A 562 1.46 -6.52 2.13
CA GLU A 562 1.50 -6.44 0.67
C GLU A 562 0.38 -5.53 0.16
N LEU A 563 0.75 -4.55 -0.65
CA LEU A 563 -0.16 -3.71 -1.41
C LEU A 563 -0.13 -4.17 -2.87
N ILE A 564 -1.30 -4.37 -3.46
CA ILE A 564 -1.41 -4.87 -4.84
C ILE A 564 -2.31 -3.91 -5.62
N GLU A 565 -1.71 -3.25 -6.62
CA GLU A 565 -2.42 -2.42 -7.61
C GLU A 565 -2.53 -3.21 -8.91
N ARG A 566 -3.75 -3.34 -9.43
CA ARG A 566 -4.01 -4.11 -10.66
C ARG A 566 -4.74 -3.25 -11.66
N THR A 567 -4.20 -3.12 -12.87
CA THR A 567 -4.86 -2.36 -13.96
C THR A 567 -6.30 -2.83 -14.24
N ASN A 568 -6.60 -4.13 -14.04
CA ASN A 568 -7.85 -4.77 -14.46
C ASN A 568 -8.63 -5.48 -13.34
N ALA A 569 -8.26 -5.33 -12.06
CA ALA A 569 -8.93 -5.98 -10.94
C ALA A 569 -9.09 -5.04 -9.74
N ALA A 570 -9.74 -5.50 -8.67
CA ALA A 570 -9.85 -4.70 -7.45
C ALA A 570 -8.53 -4.69 -6.69
N ASP A 571 -8.09 -3.50 -6.30
CA ASP A 571 -6.84 -3.28 -5.57
C ASP A 571 -6.95 -3.77 -4.12
N GLN A 572 -5.80 -4.12 -3.55
CA GLN A 572 -5.66 -4.47 -2.14
C GLN A 572 -4.70 -3.47 -1.52
N VAL A 573 -5.28 -2.42 -0.93
CA VAL A 573 -4.54 -1.26 -0.37
C VAL A 573 -4.77 -1.05 1.12
N GLU A 574 -5.40 -2.02 1.80
CA GLU A 574 -5.72 -1.95 3.22
C GLU A 574 -4.50 -2.37 4.05
N ILE A 575 -4.02 -1.45 4.89
CA ILE A 575 -2.94 -1.66 5.84
C ILE A 575 -3.53 -1.68 7.23
N SER A 576 -3.00 -2.54 8.09
CA SER A 576 -3.26 -2.56 9.52
C SER A 576 -1.92 -2.47 10.25
N ILE A 577 -1.79 -1.55 11.21
CA ILE A 577 -0.56 -1.29 11.96
C ILE A 577 -0.82 -1.39 13.47
N ALA A 578 0.05 -2.13 14.15
CA ALA A 578 0.06 -2.30 15.60
C ALA A 578 1.49 -2.49 16.13
N LYS A 579 1.68 -2.37 17.45
CA LYS A 579 2.94 -2.72 18.11
C LYS A 579 2.89 -4.11 18.75
N PRO A 580 3.94 -4.95 18.62
CA PRO A 580 4.02 -6.22 19.33
C PRO A 580 4.07 -6.00 20.85
N GLY A 581 3.09 -6.55 21.57
CA GLY A 581 3.05 -6.45 23.03
C GLY A 581 2.66 -5.08 23.58
N ALA A 582 1.90 -4.30 22.82
CA ALA A 582 1.29 -3.06 23.27
C ALA A 582 0.45 -3.24 24.55
N TYR A 583 0.20 -2.12 25.23
CA TYR A 583 -0.63 -2.02 26.43
C TYR A 583 -1.99 -2.70 26.24
N ASP A 584 -2.38 -3.54 27.21
CA ASP A 584 -3.69 -4.22 27.22
C ASP A 584 -4.47 -3.77 28.47
N PRO A 585 -5.64 -3.12 28.30
CA PRO A 585 -6.45 -2.66 29.43
C PRO A 585 -7.07 -3.81 30.25
N ARG A 586 -7.01 -5.06 29.76
CA ARG A 586 -7.60 -6.25 30.42
C ARG A 586 -6.74 -6.79 31.56
N HIS A 587 -6.35 -5.90 32.47
CA HIS A 587 -5.68 -6.24 33.71
C HIS A 587 -6.26 -5.40 34.87
N ALA A 588 -6.17 -5.95 36.07
CA ALA A 588 -6.65 -5.31 37.29
C ALA A 588 -5.57 -4.39 37.88
N ILE A 589 -5.98 -3.22 38.36
CA ILE A 589 -5.11 -2.25 39.03
C ILE A 589 -5.20 -2.49 40.52
N VAL A 590 -4.05 -2.60 41.19
CA VAL A 590 -3.97 -2.92 42.62
C VAL A 590 -3.18 -1.85 43.38
N ASP A 591 -3.59 -1.61 44.63
CA ASP A 591 -2.87 -0.73 45.54
C ASP A 591 -1.54 -1.35 46.03
N SER A 592 -0.78 -0.57 46.79
CA SER A 592 0.49 -1.01 47.40
C SER A 592 0.37 -2.19 48.38
N ASN A 593 -0.84 -2.50 48.85
CA ASN A 593 -1.17 -3.60 49.75
C ASN A 593 -1.70 -4.85 49.01
N GLY A 594 -1.87 -4.76 47.69
CA GLY A 594 -2.41 -5.81 46.83
C GLY A 594 -3.94 -5.90 46.84
N ASN A 595 -4.64 -4.85 47.28
CA ASN A 595 -6.09 -4.74 47.14
C ASN A 595 -6.43 -4.20 45.75
N GLU A 596 -7.47 -4.75 45.14
CA GLU A 596 -7.95 -4.35 43.83
C GLU A 596 -8.65 -2.98 43.91
N ILE A 597 -8.15 -2.01 43.13
CA ILE A 597 -8.77 -0.69 42.93
C ILE A 597 -9.81 -0.82 41.81
N CYS A 598 -9.36 -1.35 40.67
CA CYS A 598 -10.19 -1.54 39.48
C CYS A 598 -9.98 -2.94 38.90
N SER A 599 -11.07 -3.57 38.47
CA SER A 599 -11.00 -4.90 37.90
C SER A 599 -10.55 -4.90 36.43
N ALA A 600 -10.33 -6.09 35.90
CA ALA A 600 -10.04 -6.28 34.48
C ALA A 600 -11.30 -6.25 33.60
N ASP A 601 -12.50 -6.17 34.19
CA ASP A 601 -13.77 -6.15 33.46
C ASP A 601 -13.96 -4.82 32.73
N GLU A 602 -14.63 -4.86 31.58
CA GLU A 602 -14.81 -3.71 30.68
C GLU A 602 -15.58 -2.52 31.32
N ALA A 603 -16.42 -2.81 32.31
CA ALA A 603 -17.11 -1.79 33.10
C ALA A 603 -16.14 -0.96 33.96
N ASP A 604 -14.97 -1.52 34.30
CA ASP A 604 -13.97 -0.91 35.17
C ASP A 604 -12.76 -0.36 34.38
N TRP A 605 -12.89 -0.20 33.06
CA TRP A 605 -11.83 0.33 32.21
C TRP A 605 -11.56 1.81 32.43
N SER A 606 -12.55 2.56 32.93
CA SER A 606 -12.31 3.86 33.56
C SER A 606 -11.96 3.65 35.03
N CYS A 607 -10.73 3.96 35.41
CA CYS A 607 -10.26 3.78 36.78
C CYS A 607 -9.82 5.12 37.39
N VAL A 608 -10.68 5.63 38.28
CA VAL A 608 -10.47 6.87 39.04
C VAL A 608 -10.71 6.57 40.52
N ASP A 609 -9.70 6.79 41.34
CA ASP A 609 -9.74 6.59 42.79
C ASP A 609 -9.78 7.94 43.51
N LEU A 610 -10.74 8.12 44.41
CA LEU A 610 -10.92 9.29 45.26
C LEU A 610 -10.74 8.86 46.71
N ASP A 611 -9.62 9.28 47.30
CA ASP A 611 -9.37 9.15 48.73
C ASP A 611 -9.66 10.48 49.43
N VAL A 612 -10.47 10.44 50.48
CA VAL A 612 -10.81 11.65 51.23
C VAL A 612 -10.61 11.49 52.72
N GLU A 613 -9.84 12.39 53.30
CA GLU A 613 -9.49 12.41 54.72
C GLU A 613 -9.97 13.70 55.39
N LEU A 614 -10.72 13.55 56.49
CA LEU A 614 -11.05 14.64 57.41
C LEU A 614 -10.44 14.34 58.78
N ASP A 615 -9.42 15.10 59.17
CA ASP A 615 -8.82 15.03 60.51
C ASP A 615 -9.38 16.14 61.40
N VAL A 616 -10.14 15.75 62.42
CA VAL A 616 -10.54 16.66 63.49
C VAL A 616 -9.53 16.56 64.63
N SER A 617 -8.64 17.54 64.71
CA SER A 617 -7.53 17.53 65.68
C SER A 617 -7.99 17.92 67.09
N GLU A 618 -8.81 18.97 67.22
CA GLU A 618 -9.30 19.44 68.52
C GLU A 618 -10.76 19.90 68.44
N LEU A 619 -11.53 19.60 69.48
CA LEU A 619 -12.84 20.19 69.74
C LEU A 619 -12.77 20.84 71.13
N ASN A 620 -13.14 22.10 71.27
CA ASN A 620 -13.14 22.80 72.56
C ASN A 620 -14.51 23.43 72.81
N PHE A 621 -15.02 23.28 74.03
CA PHE A 621 -16.30 23.90 74.44
C PHE A 621 -16.01 25.10 75.32
N ASN A 622 -16.41 26.30 74.90
CA ASN A 622 -16.23 27.49 75.71
C ASN A 622 -17.23 27.47 76.89
N GLU A 623 -16.75 27.46 78.14
CA GLU A 623 -17.61 27.18 79.31
C GLU A 623 -18.36 28.41 79.85
N TRP A 624 -17.98 29.61 79.40
CA TRP A 624 -18.58 30.89 79.83
C TRP A 624 -19.23 31.68 78.68
N GLY A 625 -19.40 31.06 77.52
CA GLY A 625 -20.18 31.55 76.39
C GLY A 625 -20.70 30.33 75.62
N PRO A 626 -21.83 30.40 74.90
CA PRO A 626 -22.32 29.24 74.17
C PRO A 626 -21.58 29.13 72.82
N SER A 627 -20.25 28.95 72.85
CA SER A 627 -19.43 28.71 71.66
C SER A 627 -18.58 27.45 71.75
N ILE A 628 -18.25 26.91 70.58
CA ILE A 628 -17.53 25.67 70.34
C ILE A 628 -16.44 25.99 69.33
N ASP A 629 -15.19 25.65 69.62
CA ASP A 629 -14.07 25.80 68.70
C ASP A 629 -13.73 24.42 68.13
N LEU A 630 -13.88 24.25 66.82
CA LEU A 630 -13.52 23.05 66.07
C LEU A 630 -12.24 23.33 65.29
N THR A 631 -11.20 22.52 65.49
CA THR A 631 -9.98 22.58 64.68
C THR A 631 -9.87 21.31 63.83
N ALA A 632 -9.84 21.48 62.52
CA ALA A 632 -9.81 20.38 61.56
C ALA A 632 -8.89 20.67 60.37
N SER A 633 -8.44 19.62 59.69
CA SER A 633 -7.80 19.68 58.37
C SER A 633 -8.52 18.73 57.43
N PHE A 634 -8.45 19.04 56.14
CA PHE A 634 -9.11 18.26 55.10
C PHE A 634 -8.15 18.01 53.95
N LYS A 635 -8.11 16.78 53.46
CA LYS A 635 -7.32 16.37 52.31
C LYS A 635 -8.17 15.48 51.41
N ALA A 636 -8.25 15.80 50.13
CA ALA A 636 -8.85 14.94 49.12
C ALA A 636 -7.83 14.71 48.01
N LYS A 637 -7.73 13.46 47.57
CA LYS A 637 -6.79 13.01 46.55
C LYS A 637 -7.54 12.24 45.49
N VAL A 638 -7.43 12.67 44.24
CA VAL A 638 -7.98 11.99 43.06
C VAL A 638 -6.83 11.42 42.25
N ASP A 639 -6.79 10.10 42.13
CA ASP A 639 -5.82 9.37 41.33
C ASP A 639 -6.48 8.87 40.04
N LEU A 640 -6.00 9.37 38.91
CA LEU A 640 -6.46 8.99 37.58
C LEU A 640 -5.49 7.97 36.96
N TYR A 641 -5.93 6.72 36.82
CA TYR A 641 -5.13 5.64 36.24
C TYR A 641 -5.38 5.48 34.74
N ARG A 642 -6.65 5.40 34.33
CA ARG A 642 -7.03 5.23 32.91
C ARG A 642 -8.50 5.63 32.66
N ILE A 643 -8.83 6.02 31.43
CA ILE A 643 -10.17 6.45 31.03
C ILE A 643 -10.64 5.65 29.81
N LYS A 644 -11.81 5.00 29.90
CA LYS A 644 -12.45 4.36 28.74
C LYS A 644 -12.93 5.42 27.75
N ILE A 645 -12.66 5.21 26.46
CA ILE A 645 -13.18 6.07 25.40
C ILE A 645 -14.63 5.66 25.10
N PRO A 646 -15.61 6.58 25.12
CA PRO A 646 -16.98 6.27 24.73
C PRO A 646 -17.07 5.73 23.29
N ASP A 647 -17.95 4.75 23.07
CA ASP A 647 -18.19 4.16 21.74
C ASP A 647 -18.57 5.22 20.69
N GLU A 648 -19.30 6.27 21.09
CA GLU A 648 -19.66 7.39 20.19
C GLU A 648 -18.42 8.08 19.61
N ILE A 649 -17.36 8.24 20.40
CA ILE A 649 -16.10 8.84 19.95
C ILE A 649 -15.32 7.84 19.08
N LEU A 650 -15.31 6.55 19.45
CA LEU A 650 -14.68 5.51 18.64
C LEU A 650 -15.32 5.37 17.26
N ASP A 651 -16.64 5.55 17.17
CA ASP A 651 -17.35 5.55 15.90
C ASP A 651 -17.08 6.83 15.07
N GLU A 652 -16.79 7.98 15.71
CA GLU A 652 -16.33 9.19 15.01
C GLU A 652 -14.90 9.03 14.45
N LEU A 653 -14.08 8.18 15.07
CA LEU A 653 -12.72 7.84 14.60
C LEU A 653 -12.72 6.82 13.45
N LYS A 654 -13.89 6.32 13.04
CA LYS A 654 -14.06 5.46 11.86
C LYS A 654 -14.52 6.29 10.67
N THR A 655 -13.62 6.47 9.71
CA THR A 655 -13.92 7.10 8.41
C THR A 655 -14.07 6.05 7.31
N GLU A 656 -14.46 6.44 6.08
CA GLU A 656 -14.60 5.48 4.97
C GLU A 656 -13.28 4.79 4.57
N ASN A 657 -12.14 5.41 4.89
CA ASN A 657 -10.80 4.96 4.48
C ASN A 657 -9.85 4.64 5.64
N THR A 658 -10.11 5.15 6.85
CA THR A 658 -9.24 4.96 8.01
C THR A 658 -10.07 4.68 9.25
N THR A 659 -9.72 3.63 9.98
CA THR A 659 -10.26 3.32 11.31
C THR A 659 -9.11 3.33 12.31
N VAL A 660 -9.26 4.15 13.35
CA VAL A 660 -8.32 4.21 14.47
C VAL A 660 -9.02 3.60 15.68
N GLU A 661 -8.46 2.52 16.22
CA GLU A 661 -9.01 1.87 17.42
C GLU A 661 -8.08 2.12 18.61
N LEU A 662 -8.66 2.65 19.69
CA LEU A 662 -8.01 2.83 20.99
C LEU A 662 -9.09 2.76 22.07
N GLU A 663 -9.19 1.65 22.79
CA GLU A 663 -10.31 1.42 23.71
C GLU A 663 -10.23 2.27 24.99
N VAL A 664 -9.01 2.54 25.46
CA VAL A 664 -8.73 3.15 26.76
C VAL A 664 -7.52 4.08 26.67
N ILE A 665 -7.57 5.20 27.38
CA ILE A 665 -6.45 6.13 27.52
C ILE A 665 -5.79 5.90 28.89
N PRO A 666 -4.61 5.25 28.97
CA PRO A 666 -3.85 5.13 30.21
C PRO A 666 -3.24 6.47 30.64
N SER A 667 -2.86 6.60 31.90
CA SER A 667 -2.26 7.81 32.47
C SER A 667 -0.98 8.22 31.73
N ASP A 668 -0.15 7.27 31.30
CA ASP A 668 1.04 7.56 30.50
C ASP A 668 0.70 8.15 29.13
N LEU A 669 -0.40 7.72 28.48
CA LEU A 669 -0.84 8.28 27.19
C LEU A 669 -1.33 9.73 27.35
N LEU A 670 -1.95 10.06 28.48
CA LEU A 670 -2.30 11.45 28.82
C LEU A 670 -1.05 12.31 28.99
N ARG A 671 0.01 11.78 29.64
CA ARG A 671 1.31 12.47 29.77
C ARG A 671 1.92 12.73 28.40
N LEU A 672 1.91 11.73 27.52
CA LEU A 672 2.39 11.87 26.14
C LEU A 672 1.61 12.95 25.39
N GLY A 673 0.28 12.97 25.54
CA GLY A 673 -0.57 14.01 24.95
C GLY A 673 -0.18 15.42 25.40
N PHE A 674 0.12 15.63 26.69
CA PHE A 674 0.59 16.92 27.20
C PHE A 674 1.99 17.29 26.71
N GLU A 675 2.89 16.32 26.53
CA GLU A 675 4.23 16.53 26.00
C GLU A 675 4.21 16.90 24.50
N ILE A 676 3.39 16.21 23.70
CA ILE A 676 3.14 16.57 22.29
C ILE A 676 2.50 17.97 22.23
N GLY A 677 1.49 18.22 23.05
CA GLY A 677 0.82 19.52 23.14
C GLY A 677 1.76 20.69 23.46
N GLY A 678 2.77 20.46 24.30
CA GLY A 678 3.79 21.45 24.64
C GLY A 678 4.80 21.75 23.52
N ARG A 679 4.91 20.88 22.51
CA ARG A 679 5.79 21.06 21.34
C ARG A 679 5.10 21.76 20.16
N LEU A 680 3.76 21.87 20.19
CA LEU A 680 3.00 22.62 19.19
C LEU A 680 3.44 24.08 19.12
N ALA A 681 3.48 24.63 17.90
CA ALA A 681 3.80 26.05 17.69
C ALA A 681 2.74 26.97 18.34
N GLU A 682 1.47 26.54 18.28
CA GLU A 682 0.36 27.13 19.02
C GLU A 682 -0.31 26.01 19.82
N PRO A 683 -0.17 25.97 21.16
CA PRO A 683 -0.81 24.95 21.99
C PRO A 683 -2.32 24.92 21.79
N TYR A 684 -2.89 23.71 21.76
CA TYR A 684 -4.33 23.57 21.66
C TYR A 684 -5.00 24.17 22.91
N THR A 685 -5.99 25.04 22.70
CA THR A 685 -6.72 25.69 23.79
C THR A 685 -8.21 25.45 23.68
N ARG A 686 -8.87 25.23 24.82
CA ARG A 686 -10.35 25.12 24.89
C ARG A 686 -10.87 25.95 26.04
N GLU A 687 -12.02 26.59 25.81
CA GLU A 687 -12.78 27.20 26.90
C GLU A 687 -13.53 26.12 27.67
N ILE A 688 -13.16 25.92 28.94
CA ILE A 688 -13.83 25.02 29.86
C ILE A 688 -14.66 25.87 30.82
N GLU A 689 -15.94 25.51 30.97
CA GLU A 689 -16.81 26.11 31.98
C GLU A 689 -16.56 25.41 33.32
N ILE A 690 -16.04 26.17 34.29
CA ILE A 690 -15.65 25.62 35.60
C ILE A 690 -16.79 25.78 36.61
N ALA A 691 -17.56 26.87 36.50
CA ALA A 691 -18.65 27.25 37.39
C ALA A 691 -19.65 28.15 36.64
N ASP A 692 -20.95 28.10 36.96
CA ASP A 692 -22.05 28.88 36.33
C ASP A 692 -21.61 30.24 35.74
N GLY A 693 -21.28 30.26 34.44
CA GLY A 693 -20.94 31.47 33.68
C GLY A 693 -19.48 31.94 33.70
N ASN A 694 -18.57 31.25 34.38
CA ASN A 694 -17.12 31.49 34.34
C ASN A 694 -16.42 30.47 33.42
N THR A 695 -16.09 30.91 32.20
CA THR A 695 -15.24 30.14 31.29
C THR A 695 -13.76 30.47 31.54
N LYS A 696 -12.90 29.45 31.53
CA LYS A 696 -11.46 29.60 31.52
C LYS A 696 -10.91 28.96 30.26
N VAL A 697 -9.98 29.65 29.62
CA VAL A 697 -9.19 29.06 28.53
C VAL A 697 -8.15 28.16 29.18
N VAL A 698 -8.16 26.89 28.79
CA VAL A 698 -7.20 25.88 29.24
C VAL A 698 -6.31 25.53 28.07
N GLU A 699 -5.00 25.63 28.29
CA GLU A 699 -3.99 25.14 27.36
C GLU A 699 -3.72 23.66 27.65
N PHE A 700 -3.79 22.80 26.64
CA PHE A 700 -3.59 21.35 26.77
C PHE A 700 -2.10 21.00 26.79
N THR A 701 -1.43 21.49 27.82
CA THR A 701 -0.01 21.24 28.11
C THR A 701 0.14 20.94 29.59
N ALA A 702 1.27 20.35 30.01
CA ALA A 702 1.53 20.10 31.42
C ALA A 702 1.47 21.41 32.25
N GLU A 703 2.14 22.47 31.77
CA GLU A 703 2.14 23.79 32.43
C GLU A 703 0.74 24.42 32.45
N GLY A 704 -0.02 24.31 31.35
CA GLY A 704 -1.38 24.84 31.25
C GLY A 704 -2.35 24.16 32.21
N PHE A 705 -2.21 22.85 32.40
CA PHE A 705 -3.04 22.08 33.33
C PHE A 705 -2.61 22.28 34.79
N GLU A 706 -1.31 22.43 35.09
CA GLU A 706 -0.82 22.87 36.40
C GLU A 706 -1.37 24.27 36.76
N GLU A 707 -1.36 25.21 35.81
CA GLU A 707 -1.93 26.54 36.00
C GLU A 707 -3.45 26.49 36.21
N LEU A 708 -4.16 25.62 35.48
CA LEU A 708 -5.60 25.40 35.70
C LEU A 708 -5.87 24.94 37.14
N VAL A 709 -5.13 23.93 37.60
CA VAL A 709 -5.28 23.36 38.95
C VAL A 709 -4.95 24.39 40.05
N ASP A 710 -3.87 25.14 39.91
CA ASP A 710 -3.51 26.21 40.87
C ASP A 710 -4.54 27.34 40.87
N ASN A 711 -5.03 27.75 39.70
CA ASN A 711 -6.09 28.75 39.59
C ASN A 711 -7.41 28.24 40.19
N TYR A 712 -7.73 26.95 40.02
CA TYR A 712 -8.93 26.34 40.60
C TYR A 712 -8.91 26.43 42.14
N GLY A 713 -7.78 26.13 42.79
CA GLY A 713 -7.65 26.27 44.26
C GLY A 713 -7.82 27.71 44.75
N LYS A 714 -7.27 28.68 44.01
CA LYS A 714 -7.43 30.12 44.31
C LYS A 714 -8.86 30.60 44.12
N ASP A 715 -9.51 30.19 43.03
CA ASP A 715 -10.89 30.56 42.73
C ASP A 715 -11.85 29.94 43.76
N LEU A 716 -11.67 28.66 44.12
CA LEU A 716 -12.46 28.00 45.16
C LEU A 716 -12.29 28.67 46.54
N THR A 717 -11.06 29.07 46.90
CA THR A 717 -10.82 29.85 48.14
C THR A 717 -11.58 31.17 48.13
N LYS A 718 -11.58 31.88 46.99
CA LYS A 718 -12.24 33.16 46.83
C LYS A 718 -13.77 33.03 46.87
N ASP A 719 -14.30 32.01 46.22
CA ASP A 719 -15.74 31.74 46.21
C ASP A 719 -16.23 31.31 47.60
N LEU A 720 -15.45 30.54 48.35
CA LEU A 720 -15.71 30.22 49.75
C LEU A 720 -15.77 31.49 50.62
N HIS A 721 -14.80 32.39 50.49
CA HIS A 721 -14.80 33.66 51.23
C HIS A 721 -15.98 34.55 50.85
N LYS A 722 -16.29 34.62 49.56
CA LYS A 722 -17.43 35.39 49.05
C LYS A 722 -18.77 34.83 49.55
N ALA A 723 -18.94 33.51 49.57
CA ALA A 723 -20.12 32.86 50.11
C ALA A 723 -20.27 33.16 51.62
N ALA A 724 -19.18 33.09 52.39
CA ALA A 724 -19.18 33.45 53.81
C ALA A 724 -19.58 34.91 54.06
N ASP A 725 -19.06 35.84 53.24
CA ASP A 725 -19.42 37.25 53.28
C ASP A 725 -20.89 37.48 52.90
N GLU A 726 -21.40 36.81 51.87
CA GLU A 726 -22.79 36.93 51.41
C GLU A 726 -23.78 36.45 52.48
N ILE A 727 -23.52 35.31 53.12
CA ILE A 727 -24.35 34.77 54.21
C ILE A 727 -24.32 35.72 55.41
N SER A 728 -23.13 36.18 55.80
CA SER A 728 -22.97 37.13 56.91
C SER A 728 -23.68 38.48 56.66
N ASN A 729 -23.82 38.88 55.40
CA ASN A 729 -24.51 40.12 55.02
C ASN A 729 -26.04 39.96 54.88
N GLN A 730 -26.53 38.77 54.54
CA GLN A 730 -27.97 38.50 54.40
C GLN A 730 -28.66 38.32 55.78
N GLU A 731 -28.01 37.66 56.72
CA GLU A 731 -28.55 37.43 58.07
C GLU A 731 -27.83 38.28 59.13
N LYS A 732 -28.50 39.35 59.60
CA LYS A 732 -27.95 40.30 60.61
C LYS A 732 -27.54 39.67 61.95
N MET A 733 -27.90 38.41 62.20
CA MET A 733 -27.58 37.70 63.43
C MET A 733 -26.51 36.62 63.25
N ILE A 734 -25.91 36.46 62.07
CA ILE A 734 -24.93 35.42 61.76
C ILE A 734 -23.65 36.07 61.24
N GLU A 735 -22.52 35.75 61.89
CA GLU A 735 -21.18 36.16 61.45
C GLU A 735 -20.38 34.87 61.18
N ILE A 736 -19.99 34.66 59.93
CA ILE A 736 -19.17 33.52 59.50
C ILE A 736 -17.85 34.07 58.98
N ASP A 737 -16.76 33.82 59.70
CA ASP A 737 -15.41 34.20 59.27
C ASP A 737 -14.65 32.96 58.74
N LEU A 738 -14.60 32.82 57.41
CA LEU A 738 -13.79 31.80 56.73
C LEU A 738 -12.49 32.37 56.14
N SER A 739 -12.12 33.61 56.47
CA SER A 739 -10.95 34.29 55.87
C SER A 739 -9.61 33.60 56.13
N LYS A 740 -9.55 32.75 57.17
CA LYS A 740 -8.37 31.96 57.55
C LYS A 740 -8.26 30.62 56.80
N ILE A 741 -9.32 30.20 56.11
CA ILE A 741 -9.31 28.98 55.30
C ILE A 741 -8.67 29.31 53.95
N ARG A 742 -7.66 28.53 53.58
CA ARG A 742 -7.02 28.60 52.27
C ARG A 742 -7.02 27.21 51.67
N ILE A 743 -7.49 27.08 50.44
CA ILE A 743 -7.45 25.82 49.71
C ILE A 743 -6.15 25.80 48.91
N ILE A 744 -5.38 24.75 49.09
CA ILE A 744 -4.16 24.47 48.35
C ILE A 744 -4.50 23.32 47.41
N THR A 745 -4.25 23.51 46.13
CA THR A 745 -4.36 22.45 45.14
C THR A 745 -2.97 22.09 44.65
N ASN A 746 -2.74 20.82 44.42
CA ASN A 746 -1.51 20.31 43.83
C ASN A 746 -1.83 19.31 42.73
N LEU A 747 -0.91 19.19 41.77
CA LEU A 747 -0.99 18.21 40.72
C LEU A 747 0.36 17.51 40.62
N ASP A 748 0.35 16.21 40.88
CA ASP A 748 1.53 15.37 40.90
C ASP A 748 1.50 14.35 39.76
N ASN A 749 2.67 13.80 39.43
CA ASN A 749 2.87 12.76 38.42
C ASN A 749 2.45 13.17 36.98
N LEU A 750 2.68 14.42 36.59
CA LEU A 750 2.57 14.86 35.18
C LEU A 750 3.84 14.63 34.35
N GLY A 751 4.98 14.36 34.99
CA GLY A 751 6.27 14.29 34.31
C GLY A 751 6.74 12.87 34.00
N GLY A 752 7.18 12.65 32.77
CA GLY A 752 7.94 11.47 32.33
C GLY A 752 7.10 10.22 32.10
N ILE A 753 7.26 9.63 30.93
CA ILE A 753 6.73 8.31 30.57
C ILE A 753 7.81 7.27 30.93
N GLY A 754 7.39 6.07 31.34
CA GLY A 754 8.29 4.95 31.58
C GLY A 754 9.01 4.48 30.31
N THR A 755 9.61 3.29 30.35
CA THR A 755 10.17 2.66 29.13
C THR A 755 9.12 1.99 28.24
N SER A 756 7.88 1.94 28.69
CA SER A 756 6.71 1.37 28.03
C SER A 756 5.46 2.05 28.58
N MET A 757 4.39 2.08 27.80
CA MET A 757 3.11 2.65 28.21
C MET A 757 2.48 1.79 29.31
N ASP A 758 2.18 2.39 30.46
CA ASP A 758 1.44 1.73 31.53
C ASP A 758 0.45 2.67 32.24
N ASP A 759 -0.35 2.06 33.11
CA ASP A 759 -1.29 2.71 34.02
C ASP A 759 -0.90 2.44 35.48
N ASN A 760 0.37 2.17 35.79
CA ASN A 760 0.81 1.88 37.17
C ASN A 760 0.91 3.15 38.01
N THR A 761 1.24 4.28 37.37
CA THR A 761 1.42 5.56 38.04
C THR A 761 0.24 6.47 37.71
N PRO A 762 -0.64 6.81 38.66
CA PRO A 762 -1.78 7.68 38.38
C PRO A 762 -1.34 9.14 38.26
N ILE A 763 -2.10 9.94 37.50
CA ILE A 763 -2.05 11.40 37.61
C ILE A 763 -2.83 11.78 38.86
N THR A 764 -2.16 12.44 39.81
CA THR A 764 -2.72 12.71 41.14
C THR A 764 -3.08 14.17 41.29
N PHE A 765 -4.36 14.45 41.49
CA PHE A 765 -4.85 15.78 41.86
C PHE A 765 -5.16 15.81 43.36
N GLU A 766 -4.50 16.71 44.10
CA GLU A 766 -4.68 16.84 45.54
C GLU A 766 -5.30 18.19 45.90
N ILE A 767 -6.32 18.17 46.75
CA ILE A 767 -6.90 19.34 47.41
C ILE A 767 -6.60 19.22 48.90
N GLU A 768 -5.86 20.18 49.45
CA GLU A 768 -5.56 20.28 50.87
C GLU A 768 -6.14 21.58 51.44
N ILE A 769 -6.92 21.46 52.52
CA ILE A 769 -7.22 22.57 53.42
C ILE A 769 -6.37 22.33 54.67
N PRO A 770 -5.30 23.12 54.87
CA PRO A 770 -4.46 23.01 56.05
C PRO A 770 -5.29 23.34 57.30
N GLN A 771 -4.76 22.93 58.46
CA GLN A 771 -5.44 23.05 59.75
C GLN A 771 -6.09 24.43 59.94
N PHE A 772 -7.42 24.43 60.07
CA PHE A 772 -8.23 25.62 60.31
C PHE A 772 -9.03 25.46 61.59
N THR A 773 -9.26 26.59 62.27
CA THR A 773 -10.11 26.66 63.46
C THR A 773 -11.37 27.43 63.13
N PHE A 774 -12.51 26.80 63.36
CA PHE A 774 -13.84 27.33 63.18
C PHE A 774 -14.53 27.48 64.54
N GLU A 775 -15.04 28.67 64.85
CA GLU A 775 -15.80 28.93 66.08
C GLU A 775 -17.31 28.97 65.76
N ALA A 776 -18.08 28.08 66.39
CA ALA A 776 -19.52 27.99 66.26
C ALA A 776 -20.21 28.34 67.58
N GLY A 777 -21.04 29.40 67.61
CA GLY A 777 -21.74 29.80 68.83
C GLY A 777 -22.17 31.25 68.93
N VAL A 778 -22.72 31.65 70.08
CA VAL A 778 -23.12 33.06 70.29
C VAL A 778 -21.89 33.93 70.54
N THR A 779 -21.45 34.62 69.49
CA THR A 779 -20.20 35.40 69.45
C THR A 779 -20.23 36.63 70.37
N ASN A 780 -21.40 37.15 70.72
CA ASN A 780 -21.57 38.26 71.66
C ASN A 780 -21.73 37.83 73.14
N GLY A 781 -21.46 36.55 73.45
CA GLY A 781 -21.48 35.96 74.79
C GLY A 781 -22.88 35.94 75.45
N TRP A 782 -22.95 35.61 76.75
CA TRP A 782 -24.24 35.59 77.47
C TRP A 782 -24.98 36.94 77.48
N SER A 783 -24.30 38.05 77.17
CA SER A 783 -24.91 39.38 77.11
C SER A 783 -25.94 39.47 75.99
N GLY A 784 -25.66 38.95 74.79
CA GLY A 784 -26.61 39.01 73.67
C GLY A 784 -27.84 38.12 73.86
N ILE A 785 -27.69 36.97 74.51
CA ILE A 785 -28.82 36.13 74.92
C ILE A 785 -29.71 36.84 75.94
N LEU A 786 -29.12 37.56 76.90
CA LEU A 786 -29.86 38.25 77.95
C LEU A 786 -30.53 39.54 77.47
N ASP A 787 -29.94 40.21 76.47
CA ASP A 787 -30.48 41.43 75.85
C ASP A 787 -31.51 41.16 74.73
N GLY A 788 -31.70 39.89 74.35
CA GLY A 788 -32.71 39.44 73.40
C GLY A 788 -32.32 39.58 71.92
N ASP A 789 -31.03 39.78 71.64
CA ASP A 789 -30.46 39.93 70.29
C ASP A 789 -29.17 39.07 70.19
N PRO A 790 -29.29 37.72 70.25
CA PRO A 790 -28.14 36.84 70.16
C PRO A 790 -27.61 36.79 68.73
N THR A 791 -26.34 37.14 68.52
CA THR A 791 -25.65 36.85 67.26
C THR A 791 -25.20 35.40 67.31
N ILE A 792 -25.91 34.53 66.61
CA ILE A 792 -25.65 33.10 66.54
C ILE A 792 -24.69 32.88 65.38
N GLY A 793 -23.45 32.50 65.67
CA GLY A 793 -22.60 31.84 64.70
C GLY A 793 -23.19 30.47 64.38
N VAL A 794 -23.50 30.28 63.09
CA VAL A 794 -23.75 29.04 62.34
C VAL A 794 -25.21 28.66 62.05
N THR A 795 -25.60 28.86 60.80
CA THR A 795 -26.41 27.93 60.00
C THR A 795 -25.65 27.66 58.69
N THR A 796 -25.49 26.38 58.34
CA THR A 796 -25.01 25.96 57.02
C THR A 796 -26.22 25.75 56.12
N GLU A 797 -26.59 26.76 55.34
CA GLU A 797 -27.28 26.54 54.05
C GLU A 797 -26.38 27.16 52.98
N LEU A 798 -25.28 26.47 52.62
CA LEU A 798 -24.51 26.79 51.42
C LEU A 798 -25.23 26.16 50.22
N THR A 799 -26.40 26.70 49.89
CA THR A 799 -27.11 26.31 48.65
C THR A 799 -26.66 27.24 47.54
N THR A 800 -25.63 26.84 46.79
CA THR A 800 -25.52 26.88 45.31
C THR A 800 -24.08 27.05 44.80
N ALA A 801 -23.84 26.38 43.66
CA ALA A 801 -22.72 26.47 42.74
C ALA A 801 -21.43 25.69 43.12
N LEU A 802 -21.55 24.36 43.01
CA LEU A 802 -20.57 23.30 42.64
C LEU A 802 -20.51 22.14 43.65
N THR A 803 -21.27 21.10 43.29
CA THR A 803 -21.05 19.66 43.54
C THR A 803 -20.15 19.28 44.72
N ASN A 804 -20.76 18.86 45.85
CA ASN A 804 -20.06 17.94 46.74
C ASN A 804 -21.00 17.15 47.70
N PRO A 805 -20.88 15.82 47.79
CA PRO A 805 -21.32 15.03 48.95
C PRO A 805 -20.73 15.55 50.27
N PHE A 806 -19.58 16.23 50.20
CA PHE A 806 -18.88 16.81 51.34
C PHE A 806 -19.64 17.93 52.04
N LEU A 807 -20.31 18.80 51.29
CA LEU A 807 -21.15 19.85 51.86
C LEU A 807 -22.45 19.26 52.41
N ALA A 808 -23.00 18.24 51.75
CA ALA A 808 -24.13 17.47 52.30
C ALA A 808 -23.74 16.74 53.59
N ALA A 809 -22.53 16.18 53.68
CA ALA A 809 -21.98 15.58 54.89
C ALA A 809 -21.76 16.64 55.98
N ALA A 810 -21.23 17.82 55.67
CA ALA A 810 -21.04 18.92 56.61
C ALA A 810 -22.37 19.52 57.10
N GLU A 811 -23.36 19.68 56.22
CA GLU A 811 -24.71 20.17 56.53
C GLU A 811 -25.49 19.14 57.38
N LYS A 812 -25.32 17.84 57.08
CA LYS A 812 -25.87 16.75 57.89
C LYS A 812 -25.13 16.54 59.23
N PHE A 813 -23.81 16.78 59.29
CA PHE A 813 -23.00 16.78 60.52
C PHE A 813 -23.31 17.99 61.42
N SER A 814 -23.61 19.15 60.82
CA SER A 814 -24.16 20.33 61.50
C SER A 814 -25.53 20.04 62.13
N ASN A 815 -26.41 19.32 61.41
CA ASN A 815 -27.69 18.84 61.96
C ASN A 815 -27.49 17.84 63.12
N LEU A 816 -26.47 17.00 63.09
CA LEU A 816 -26.08 16.14 64.22
C LEU A 816 -25.67 16.98 65.45
N PHE A 817 -24.98 18.10 65.24
CA PHE A 817 -24.66 19.05 66.31
C PHE A 817 -25.87 19.77 66.92
N GLN A 818 -26.91 20.04 66.12
CA GLN A 818 -28.17 20.54 66.65
C GLN A 818 -28.90 19.50 67.52
N ILE A 819 -28.78 18.21 67.19
CA ILE A 819 -29.32 17.11 68.01
C ILE A 819 -28.59 17.03 69.36
N PHE A 820 -27.28 17.29 69.43
CA PHE A 820 -26.54 17.38 70.70
C PHE A 820 -27.05 18.48 71.64
N GLY A 821 -27.79 19.47 71.13
CA GLY A 821 -28.42 20.54 71.91
C GLY A 821 -29.67 20.11 72.71
N LEU A 822 -30.28 18.95 72.41
CA LEU A 822 -31.49 18.44 73.08
C LEU A 822 -31.13 17.30 74.04
N GLN A 823 -31.23 17.58 75.35
CA GLN A 823 -30.85 16.74 76.49
C GLN A 823 -31.11 15.22 76.33
N PHE A 824 -30.05 14.42 76.14
CA PHE A 824 -29.98 13.01 76.51
C PHE A 824 -28.53 12.61 76.87
N LEU A 825 -28.18 12.72 78.16
CA LEU A 825 -26.87 12.33 78.70
C LEU A 825 -27.05 11.12 79.62
N SER A 826 -26.39 10.01 79.29
CA SER A 826 -26.24 8.87 80.19
C SER A 826 -24.81 8.85 80.76
N MET A 827 -24.67 8.58 82.07
CA MET A 827 -23.36 8.51 82.73
C MET A 827 -22.91 7.05 82.83
N GLY A 828 -21.83 6.71 82.12
CA GLY A 828 -21.23 5.37 82.11
C GLY A 828 -19.91 5.29 82.89
N GLY A 829 -19.37 4.07 83.01
CA GLY A 829 -18.08 3.81 83.65
C GLY A 829 -16.86 4.35 82.89
N GLY A 830 -16.99 4.61 81.59
CA GLY A 830 -15.92 5.11 80.71
C GLY A 830 -15.98 6.60 80.35
N GLY A 831 -17.15 7.25 80.50
CA GLY A 831 -17.34 8.64 80.08
C GLY A 831 -18.80 9.09 80.12
N LEU A 832 -19.10 10.23 79.48
CA LEU A 832 -20.45 10.65 79.12
C LEU A 832 -20.81 10.04 77.77
N THR A 833 -21.90 9.28 77.74
CA THR A 833 -22.46 8.71 76.52
C THR A 833 -23.64 9.57 76.06
N LEU A 834 -23.58 10.04 74.82
CA LEU A 834 -24.66 10.74 74.12
C LEU A 834 -25.38 9.67 73.29
N ASP A 835 -26.60 9.33 73.71
CA ASP A 835 -27.42 8.29 73.10
C ASP A 835 -28.88 8.76 72.99
N ASN A 836 -29.70 8.06 72.19
CA ASN A 836 -31.13 8.33 72.09
C ASN A 836 -31.91 7.47 73.10
N ASN A 837 -31.85 7.80 74.39
CA ASN A 837 -32.52 7.04 75.47
C ASN A 837 -32.11 5.55 75.54
N GLY A 838 -30.83 5.25 75.35
CA GLY A 838 -30.26 3.89 75.39
C GLY A 838 -30.13 3.19 74.03
N GLU A 839 -30.67 3.76 72.96
CA GLU A 839 -30.53 3.30 71.56
C GLU A 839 -29.41 4.07 70.82
N THR A 840 -28.79 3.44 69.82
CA THR A 840 -27.78 4.04 68.92
C THR A 840 -28.37 5.22 68.16
N ILE A 841 -27.53 6.21 67.85
CA ILE A 841 -27.89 7.28 66.91
C ILE A 841 -27.87 6.65 65.53
N ARG A 842 -28.96 6.83 64.78
CA ARG A 842 -29.12 6.29 63.42
C ARG A 842 -29.09 7.42 62.43
N PHE A 843 -28.31 7.24 61.39
CA PHE A 843 -28.08 8.21 60.33
C PHE A 843 -28.32 7.54 58.99
N GLU A 844 -29.29 8.01 58.22
CA GLU A 844 -29.57 7.51 56.88
C GLU A 844 -28.95 8.44 55.83
N THR A 845 -28.11 7.88 54.96
CA THR A 845 -27.65 8.53 53.74
C THR A 845 -28.57 8.13 52.59
N ASP A 846 -28.99 9.13 51.81
CA ASP A 846 -29.66 8.85 50.54
C ASP A 846 -28.58 8.37 49.55
N PRO A 847 -28.88 7.41 48.67
CA PRO A 847 -27.96 7.02 47.60
C PRO A 847 -27.61 8.28 46.80
N VAL A 848 -26.32 8.61 46.76
CA VAL A 848 -25.81 9.75 45.99
C VAL A 848 -25.32 9.20 44.67
N ASP A 849 -25.96 9.63 43.59
CA ASP A 849 -25.53 9.31 42.24
C ASP A 849 -24.34 10.22 41.88
N ILE A 850 -23.14 9.67 41.80
CA ILE A 850 -21.91 10.38 41.40
C ILE A 850 -21.29 9.62 40.22
N GLU A 851 -22.05 9.51 39.12
CA GLU A 851 -21.46 9.17 37.84
C GLU A 851 -20.62 10.35 37.35
N LEU A 852 -19.31 10.14 37.11
CA LEU A 852 -18.45 11.15 36.50
C LEU A 852 -18.94 11.51 35.09
N ASN A 853 -19.49 10.53 34.39
CA ASN A 853 -20.10 10.67 33.06
C ASN A 853 -20.96 9.44 32.72
N GLU A 854 -22.27 9.64 32.50
CA GLU A 854 -23.25 8.60 32.12
C GLU A 854 -22.82 7.78 30.89
N LYS A 855 -21.97 8.35 30.01
CA LYS A 855 -21.56 7.69 28.75
C LYS A 855 -20.36 6.76 28.89
N THR A 856 -19.55 6.91 29.94
CA THR A 856 -18.36 6.08 30.17
C THR A 856 -18.54 5.10 31.31
N ASP A 857 -19.76 5.00 31.89
CA ASP A 857 -20.13 4.12 33.02
C ASP A 857 -19.08 4.17 34.14
N SER A 858 -18.57 5.38 34.40
CA SER A 858 -17.39 5.59 35.24
C SER A 858 -17.80 5.88 36.68
N ASP A 859 -17.78 4.83 37.49
CA ASP A 859 -17.96 4.90 38.93
C ASP A 859 -16.67 5.42 39.60
N LEU A 860 -16.82 6.41 40.48
CA LEU A 860 -15.71 6.96 41.24
C LEU A 860 -15.45 6.07 42.47
N ARG A 861 -14.25 5.50 42.60
CA ARG A 861 -13.92 4.55 43.68
C ARG A 861 -13.16 5.23 44.80
N GLY A 862 -12.98 4.54 45.93
CA GLY A 862 -12.08 4.97 46.99
C GLY A 862 -12.71 4.98 48.38
N ASP A 863 -12.01 5.62 49.31
CA ASP A 863 -12.27 5.56 50.74
C ASP A 863 -12.50 6.95 51.33
N VAL A 864 -13.43 7.05 52.28
CA VAL A 864 -13.65 8.25 53.09
C VAL A 864 -13.22 7.95 54.51
N THR A 865 -12.18 8.64 54.96
CA THR A 865 -11.56 8.49 56.28
C THR A 865 -11.88 9.68 57.18
N PHE A 866 -12.39 9.39 58.38
CA PHE A 866 -12.65 10.35 59.44
C PHE A 866 -11.76 10.05 60.65
N ILE A 867 -10.98 11.04 61.08
CA ILE A 867 -10.16 10.93 62.29
C ILE A 867 -10.79 11.79 63.39
N MET A 868 -11.10 11.16 64.52
CA MET A 868 -11.75 11.79 65.66
C MET A 868 -10.73 12.44 66.61
N PRO A 869 -11.11 13.53 67.32
CA PRO A 869 -10.22 14.19 68.26
C PRO A 869 -10.00 13.34 69.53
N ASP A 870 -8.85 13.53 70.18
CA ASP A 870 -8.49 12.77 71.39
C ASP A 870 -9.55 12.94 72.49
N GLY A 871 -10.05 11.81 73.00
CA GLY A 871 -11.01 11.75 74.07
C GLY A 871 -12.49 11.85 73.68
N ILE A 872 -12.82 11.93 72.38
CA ILE A 872 -14.16 11.73 71.82
C ILE A 872 -14.14 10.51 70.88
N GLU A 873 -14.95 9.50 71.19
CA GLU A 873 -15.02 8.25 70.41
C GLU A 873 -16.44 7.98 69.92
N LEU A 874 -16.58 7.40 68.73
CA LEU A 874 -17.81 6.79 68.23
C LEU A 874 -17.79 5.29 68.55
N GLN A 875 -18.48 4.89 69.62
CA GLN A 875 -18.62 3.48 69.99
C GLN A 875 -19.80 2.82 69.28
N ASP A 876 -19.71 1.51 69.05
CA ASP A 876 -20.68 0.74 68.27
C ASP A 876 -20.92 1.30 66.86
N PHE A 877 -19.90 1.93 66.24
CA PHE A 877 -19.99 2.39 64.85
C PHE A 877 -20.16 1.19 63.92
N GLN A 878 -21.31 1.11 63.25
CA GLN A 878 -21.65 0.05 62.32
C GLN A 878 -22.40 0.64 61.14
N THR A 879 -22.12 0.14 59.95
CA THR A 879 -22.94 0.45 58.79
C THR A 879 -23.83 -0.73 58.42
N ALA A 880 -24.96 -0.46 57.76
CA ALA A 880 -25.93 -1.49 57.38
C ALA A 880 -25.34 -2.63 56.53
N ASN A 881 -24.34 -2.31 55.70
CA ASN A 881 -23.66 -3.25 54.81
C ASN A 881 -22.39 -3.87 55.43
N GLY A 882 -21.91 -3.33 56.56
CA GLY A 882 -20.73 -3.83 57.28
C GLY A 882 -19.41 -3.51 56.58
N TRP A 883 -19.35 -2.38 55.87
CA TRP A 883 -18.19 -1.96 55.07
C TRP A 883 -17.32 -0.93 55.80
N GLU A 884 -17.51 -0.77 57.11
CA GLU A 884 -16.67 0.07 57.96
C GLU A 884 -15.36 -0.60 58.41
N LYS A 885 -14.28 0.19 58.44
CA LYS A 885 -13.05 -0.15 59.16
C LYS A 885 -12.85 0.86 60.28
N VAL A 886 -12.80 0.37 61.52
CA VAL A 886 -12.54 1.21 62.70
C VAL A 886 -11.19 0.81 63.31
N GLU A 887 -10.24 1.74 63.25
CA GLU A 887 -8.88 1.55 63.74
C GLU A 887 -8.53 2.64 64.77
N TYR A 888 -7.42 2.45 65.48
CA TYR A 888 -6.89 3.42 66.43
C TYR A 888 -5.46 3.77 66.04
N LEU A 889 -5.19 5.06 65.87
CA LEU A 889 -3.88 5.61 65.58
C LEU A 889 -2.92 5.42 66.77
N ASP A 890 -1.62 5.51 66.53
CA ASP A 890 -0.57 5.35 67.55
C ASP A 890 -0.67 6.37 68.72
N ASP A 891 -1.34 7.50 68.48
CA ASP A 891 -1.63 8.54 69.46
C ASP A 891 -2.89 8.28 70.30
N GLY A 892 -3.65 7.22 69.98
CA GLY A 892 -4.88 6.83 70.66
C GLY A 892 -6.18 7.40 70.05
N ARG A 893 -6.09 8.19 68.98
CA ARG A 893 -7.26 8.72 68.26
C ARG A 893 -7.94 7.65 67.41
N GLN A 894 -9.26 7.76 67.27
CA GLN A 894 -10.06 6.81 66.49
C GLN A 894 -10.09 7.22 65.01
N GLN A 895 -9.80 6.28 64.12
CA GLN A 895 -9.89 6.41 62.67
C GLN A 895 -11.02 5.52 62.15
N ILE A 896 -11.90 6.09 61.32
CA ILE A 896 -13.03 5.39 60.72
C ILE A 896 -12.94 5.56 59.21
N THR A 897 -12.81 4.46 58.48
CA THR A 897 -12.76 4.46 57.02
C THR A 897 -13.99 3.75 56.47
N ILE A 898 -14.65 4.38 55.50
CA ILE A 898 -15.86 3.90 54.84
C ILE A 898 -15.60 3.93 53.33
N SER A 899 -15.86 2.83 52.62
CA SER A 899 -15.73 2.82 51.17
C SER A 899 -16.83 3.64 50.49
N MET A 900 -16.48 4.36 49.42
CA MET A 900 -17.39 5.17 48.63
C MET A 900 -18.53 4.36 47.99
N GLU A 901 -18.26 3.11 47.61
CA GLU A 901 -19.27 2.18 47.05
C GLU A 901 -20.44 1.96 48.04
N SER A 902 -20.15 2.02 49.34
CA SER A 902 -21.16 1.95 50.40
C SER A 902 -22.07 3.17 50.42
N LEU A 903 -21.47 4.35 50.21
CA LEU A 903 -22.19 5.62 50.22
C LEU A 903 -23.10 5.77 49.00
N TYR A 904 -22.71 5.23 47.83
CA TYR A 904 -23.55 5.21 46.62
C TYR A 904 -24.79 4.35 46.74
N SER A 905 -24.67 3.21 47.41
CA SER A 905 -25.78 2.29 47.61
C SER A 905 -26.84 2.81 48.60
N GLY A 906 -26.55 3.91 49.31
CA GLY A 906 -27.33 4.42 50.42
C GLY A 906 -27.11 3.56 51.67
N GLU A 907 -26.78 4.20 52.80
CA GLU A 907 -26.27 3.51 53.98
C GLU A 907 -26.96 4.01 55.25
N GLU A 908 -27.30 3.08 56.16
CA GLU A 908 -27.72 3.40 57.53
C GLU A 908 -26.51 3.23 58.45
N ILE A 909 -26.04 4.32 59.03
CA ILE A 909 -24.91 4.37 59.95
C ILE A 909 -25.46 4.45 61.38
N GLU A 910 -25.05 3.52 62.23
CA GLU A 910 -25.38 3.51 63.66
C GLU A 910 -24.14 3.79 64.51
N PHE A 911 -24.24 4.70 65.49
CA PHE A 911 -23.14 4.95 66.43
C PHE A 911 -23.59 5.54 67.78
N ARG A 912 -22.72 5.53 68.78
CA ARG A 912 -22.86 6.26 70.05
C ARG A 912 -21.67 7.18 70.26
N VAL A 913 -21.90 8.45 70.57
CA VAL A 913 -20.81 9.37 70.89
C VAL A 913 -20.44 9.25 72.36
N VAL A 914 -19.18 8.97 72.65
CA VAL A 914 -18.63 8.84 74.00
C VAL A 914 -17.57 9.90 74.22
N VAL A 915 -17.85 10.79 75.17
CA VAL A 915 -16.88 11.78 75.65
C VAL A 915 -16.21 11.20 76.89
N THR A 916 -14.91 10.93 76.81
CA THR A 916 -14.16 10.28 77.89
C THR A 916 -14.06 11.15 79.14
N TRP A 917 -13.97 10.52 80.33
CA TRP A 917 -13.76 11.26 81.57
C TRP A 917 -12.44 12.05 81.59
N PHE A 918 -11.41 11.55 80.89
CA PHE A 918 -10.13 12.22 80.79
C PHE A 918 -10.25 13.56 80.07
N TYR A 919 -10.95 13.58 78.93
CA TYR A 919 -11.28 14.79 78.17
C TYR A 919 -12.09 15.80 78.99
N ILE A 920 -13.13 15.35 79.71
CA ILE A 920 -13.94 16.26 80.54
C ILE A 920 -13.11 16.86 81.69
N LEU A 921 -12.23 16.06 82.30
CA LEU A 921 -11.38 16.50 83.41
C LEU A 921 -10.25 17.42 82.92
N SER A 922 -9.70 17.20 81.72
CA SER A 922 -8.67 18.06 81.11
C SER A 922 -9.20 19.44 80.71
N GLN A 923 -10.49 19.55 80.38
CA GLN A 923 -11.13 20.85 80.15
C GLN A 923 -11.43 21.59 81.48
N ILE A 924 -11.87 20.88 82.52
CA ILE A 924 -12.39 21.50 83.77
C ILE A 924 -11.33 21.69 84.88
N TRP A 925 -10.13 21.09 84.83
CA TRP A 925 -9.19 21.09 85.98
C TRP A 925 -8.65 22.47 86.40
N ILE A 926 -8.73 23.49 85.54
CA ILE A 926 -8.36 24.88 85.85
C ILE A 926 -9.31 25.49 86.90
N TYR A 927 -10.58 25.06 86.98
CA TYR A 927 -11.54 25.63 87.92
C TYR A 927 -11.32 25.23 89.37
N PRO A 928 -11.13 23.94 89.72
CA PRO A 928 -10.79 23.54 91.07
C PRO A 928 -9.50 24.20 91.56
N THR A 929 -8.51 24.42 90.69
CA THR A 929 -7.24 25.07 91.08
C THR A 929 -7.43 26.56 91.37
N ILE A 930 -8.21 27.29 90.57
CA ILE A 930 -8.60 28.69 90.86
C ILE A 930 -9.45 28.77 92.13
N PHE A 931 -10.44 27.88 92.31
CA PHE A 931 -11.31 27.86 93.49
C PHE A 931 -10.51 27.53 94.76
N LEU A 932 -9.57 26.57 94.69
CA LEU A 932 -8.63 26.27 95.78
C LEU A 932 -7.72 27.46 96.05
N GLY A 933 -7.24 28.16 95.02
CA GLY A 933 -6.48 29.41 95.13
C GLY A 933 -7.27 30.51 95.87
N LEU A 934 -8.54 30.71 95.53
CA LEU A 934 -9.46 31.65 96.19
C LEU A 934 -9.78 31.23 97.63
N ILE A 935 -9.95 29.93 97.90
CA ILE A 935 -10.13 29.39 99.27
C ILE A 935 -8.86 29.67 100.10
N VAL A 936 -7.67 29.39 99.58
CA VAL A 936 -6.38 29.66 100.23
C VAL A 936 -6.21 31.16 100.47
N TRP A 937 -6.56 32.01 99.49
CA TRP A 937 -6.55 33.46 99.61
C TRP A 937 -7.53 33.95 100.69
N ARG A 938 -8.77 33.45 100.72
CA ARG A 938 -9.80 33.80 101.71
C ARG A 938 -9.40 33.34 103.12
N ILE A 939 -8.74 32.18 103.24
CA ILE A 939 -8.17 31.69 104.50
C ILE A 939 -7.01 32.60 104.96
N ARG A 940 -6.10 33.00 104.07
CA ARG A 940 -5.02 33.97 104.37
C ARG A 940 -5.57 35.35 104.77
N ALA A 941 -6.59 35.85 104.08
CA ALA A 941 -7.24 37.12 104.37
C ALA A 941 -7.93 37.10 105.75
N ARG A 942 -8.63 35.99 106.11
CA ARG A 942 -9.21 35.80 107.44
C ARG A 942 -8.15 35.69 108.54
N ARG A 943 -7.01 35.04 108.28
CA ARG A 943 -5.87 34.97 109.22
C ARG A 943 -5.24 36.36 109.44
N LYS A 944 -5.04 37.16 108.39
CA LYS A 944 -4.57 38.56 108.51
C LYS A 944 -5.55 39.43 109.30
N LYS A 945 -6.87 39.30 109.07
CA LYS A 945 -7.90 40.03 109.83
C LYS A 945 -7.93 39.63 111.31
N LYS A 946 -7.80 38.33 111.62
CA LYS A 946 -7.67 37.83 113.00
C LYS A 946 -6.36 38.27 113.67
N ARG A 947 -5.27 38.44 112.92
CA ARG A 947 -4.00 38.97 113.44
C ARG A 947 -4.12 40.45 113.82
N LYS A 948 -4.72 41.27 112.97
CA LYS A 948 -5.00 42.69 113.27
C LYS A 948 -5.94 42.88 114.47
N ILE A 949 -6.93 41.98 114.65
CA ILE A 949 -7.83 42.01 115.84
C ILE A 949 -7.10 41.56 117.12
N ARG A 950 -6.13 40.64 117.04
CA ARG A 950 -5.27 40.26 118.19
C ARG A 950 -4.26 41.35 118.55
N GLU A 951 -3.68 42.02 117.55
CA GLU A 951 -2.79 43.18 117.73
C GLU A 951 -3.55 44.37 118.35
N ALA A 952 -4.83 44.59 117.99
CA ALA A 952 -5.69 45.60 118.62
C ALA A 952 -6.07 45.28 120.09
N LYS A 953 -6.30 43.99 120.42
CA LYS A 953 -6.55 43.57 121.81
C LYS A 953 -5.30 43.61 122.70
N ALA A 954 -4.12 43.38 122.13
CA ALA A 954 -2.85 43.53 122.86
C ALA A 954 -2.50 45.01 123.14
N ALA A 955 -2.95 45.94 122.30
CA ALA A 955 -2.76 47.39 122.49
C ALA A 955 -3.66 48.00 123.59
N GLU A 956 -4.84 47.42 123.86
CA GLU A 956 -5.74 47.85 124.94
C GLU A 956 -5.26 47.43 126.35
N GLU A 957 -4.54 46.30 126.46
CA GLU A 957 -4.00 45.79 127.72
C GLU A 957 -2.67 46.46 128.13
N PHE A 958 -1.94 47.05 127.17
CA PHE A 958 -0.68 47.77 127.40
C PHE A 958 -0.84 49.26 127.80
N ALA A 959 -2.06 49.82 127.77
CA ALA A 959 -2.31 51.25 128.03
C ALA A 959 -2.58 51.61 129.51
N LYS A 960 -2.55 50.64 130.45
CA LYS A 960 -2.97 50.86 131.86
C LYS A 960 -1.86 51.03 132.90
N THR A 961 -0.58 50.97 132.55
CA THR A 961 0.50 51.25 133.51
C THR A 961 1.72 51.84 132.81
N SER A 962 1.93 53.15 132.94
CA SER A 962 3.23 53.80 132.78
C SER A 962 3.73 54.16 134.18
N PRO A 963 5.05 54.14 134.47
CA PRO A 963 5.84 55.30 134.06
C PRO A 963 7.35 55.08 133.78
N THR A 964 7.88 55.98 132.95
CA THR A 964 9.19 56.67 133.02
C THR A 964 10.52 55.97 132.67
N LYS A 965 11.26 56.74 131.82
CA LYS A 965 12.73 56.92 131.70
C LYS A 965 13.51 55.95 130.80
N GLY A 966 13.69 56.40 129.56
CA GLY A 966 14.98 56.88 129.03
C GLY A 966 16.16 55.90 129.02
N GLY A 967 16.52 55.44 127.82
CA GLY A 967 17.80 54.79 127.52
C GLY A 967 17.85 54.33 126.07
N LEU A 968 18.62 55.05 125.25
CA LEU A 968 18.99 54.70 123.87
C LEU A 968 20.18 53.73 123.89
N SER A 969 20.16 52.70 123.03
CA SER A 969 21.27 51.82 122.59
C SER A 969 20.72 50.85 121.52
N ASP A 970 21.37 50.36 120.46
CA ASP A 970 22.75 50.46 119.96
C ASP A 970 22.80 50.30 118.41
N SER A 971 21.68 50.45 117.70
CA SER A 971 21.67 50.43 116.22
C SER A 971 21.79 51.82 115.57
N ASP A 972 21.81 52.89 116.37
CA ASP A 972 22.03 54.28 115.93
C ASP A 972 23.53 54.65 115.77
N PHE A 973 24.43 53.66 115.70
CA PHE A 973 25.85 53.88 115.44
C PHE A 973 26.34 53.45 114.04
N ALA A 974 25.47 52.95 113.17
CA ALA A 974 25.84 52.57 111.79
C ALA A 974 25.45 53.61 110.72
N SER A 975 25.01 54.80 111.13
CA SER A 975 24.70 55.93 110.25
C SER A 975 25.66 57.11 110.41
N LEU A 976 26.97 56.87 110.50
CA LEU A 976 28.00 57.93 110.39
C LEU A 976 29.25 57.44 109.64
N SER A 977 29.10 57.30 108.32
CA SER A 977 30.16 57.43 107.31
C SER A 977 29.44 57.57 105.96
N VAL A 978 28.82 58.73 105.71
CA VAL A 978 29.29 59.70 104.69
C VAL A 978 29.29 59.08 103.27
N GLY A 979 28.47 59.49 102.31
CA GLY A 979 27.60 60.66 102.19
C GLY A 979 27.47 61.01 100.70
N ASN A 980 26.25 61.25 100.23
CA ASN A 980 25.85 62.39 99.38
C ASN A 980 24.54 62.09 98.63
N ASP A 981 23.49 62.75 99.13
CA ASP A 981 22.40 63.39 98.40
C ASP A 981 22.98 64.34 97.31
N PRO A 982 22.26 64.85 96.28
CA PRO A 982 20.80 64.91 96.24
C PRO A 982 20.08 64.82 94.87
N THR A 983 18.75 64.88 94.97
CA THR A 983 17.78 65.52 94.07
C THR A 983 17.24 64.82 92.80
N PHE A 984 15.92 64.66 92.84
CA PHE A 984 14.88 65.01 91.84
C PHE A 984 14.45 64.02 90.72
N ALA A 985 13.16 63.65 90.85
CA ALA A 985 12.06 63.73 89.88
C ALA A 985 11.84 62.65 88.79
N LYS A 986 10.70 61.95 88.98
CA LYS A 986 9.53 61.77 88.09
C LYS A 986 9.68 61.16 86.67
N THR A 987 8.71 60.25 86.44
CA THR A 987 7.84 60.01 85.25
C THR A 987 8.26 59.06 84.12
N SER A 988 7.29 58.17 83.83
CA SER A 988 6.72 57.70 82.55
C SER A 988 7.47 56.74 81.63
N ASP A 989 6.70 55.70 81.27
CA ASP A 989 6.43 55.11 79.96
C ASP A 989 7.43 54.19 79.22
N TYR A 990 6.88 53.00 78.93
CA TYR A 990 6.79 52.29 77.64
C TYR A 990 8.06 52.12 76.77
N ASP A 991 8.48 50.85 76.71
CA ASP A 991 8.33 49.95 75.55
C ASP A 991 9.46 49.82 74.49
N LEU A 992 9.37 48.65 73.85
CA LEU A 992 9.92 48.13 72.61
C LEU A 992 11.21 47.26 72.57
N TYR A 993 10.92 45.97 72.36
CA TYR A 993 11.52 44.94 71.48
C TYR A 993 13.00 44.54 71.61
N SER A 994 13.22 43.23 71.77
CA SER A 994 13.60 42.36 70.64
C SER A 994 13.69 40.89 71.05
N ASP A 995 12.76 40.08 70.54
CA ASP A 995 12.93 38.85 69.77
C ASP A 995 14.01 37.82 70.15
N ASP A 996 13.47 36.70 70.61
CA ASP A 996 13.34 35.43 69.90
C ASP A 996 14.54 34.53 69.59
N MET A 997 14.29 33.29 69.97
CA MET A 997 15.17 32.14 70.01
C MET A 997 14.28 30.90 69.85
N TRP A 998 14.60 30.11 68.82
CA TRP A 998 14.46 28.65 68.67
C TRP A 998 13.13 27.98 68.31
N ASN A 999 13.26 27.18 67.24
CA ASN A 999 12.66 25.87 66.99
C ASN A 999 12.28 25.09 68.27
N GLN A 1000 11.03 24.64 68.33
CA GLN A 1000 10.66 23.22 68.29
C GLN A 1000 9.17 23.09 68.00
#